data_AF-A0A0P1I5Q2-F1
#
_entry.id   AF-A0A0P1I5Q2-F1
#
_cell.length_a   1.000
_cell.length_b   1.000
_cell.length_c   1.000
_cell.angle_alpha   90.00
_cell.angle_beta   90.00
_cell.angle_gamma   90.00
#
_symmetry.space_group_name_H-M   'P 1'
#
loop_
_entity.id
_entity.type
_entity.pdbx_description
1 polymer ?
#
loop_
_entity_poly.entity_id
_entity_poly.type
_entity_poly.pdbx_seq_one_letter_code
_entity_poly.pdbx_strand_id
1 'polypeptide(L)'
;MIKSATLPRMTFLSETNEPIELTPSSETARIRGIAARIAEDVAPGDVVGLLAKTGPELVLNWLGALLADTKPLILQYPTKKQSRSFWTKSVSNTVDLVEMAAIIGEDDLLASCPTTAKTISFSDLASAAQNGTDDSPFELIDYSILQLSSGTTGFRKAIEFTGRALERHTHDYDQSFLLDGQKDTVVSWLPLYHDMGYIACFVMPMILGIPIVMMDPMCWVSSPGMLYDAIEKYRGTITYMPNFGYELMSLQEAPGDLSSMRWWVNCSEPISDLTCKKFSKKAGVRRERFSAVYAMAENIFAMTVRHGIKTRKIEGVDVVSCGAPIKDVEIHLADDGEIFVRSPTSLVNYIGMEDIRNEEGFYPTGDLAVFEDGEFYITGRKRDLVIQAGRKFMLSDIDLVLNRLLPEVKGRGVACEKWDERLGTTAIEVLVEHPEFFRRNDADDIAVQLRNETGAEQLTVHFVPPRFLTKTSSGKFNRRASSEDMQRVLDARTKSTKGTDPIADLEASFSKADWTLPVSASLDSLSLTMLRVILNEENILFDGKTSLNSYRAKILEARKVDAPEAKAPQEAIHIVSLADRKLTDAIKPEDIEALSKRFGRKVTFEHLCLPPSPIVLSDLVFHDWFQPRIDGPEFGAIDRAFDSLRRASLILMDDLAEISIPIKQTYTVLSHTLERDPRADRVLVRWQRYPQMNHLLPMSVISGEDMPLADRSKTHALLSDYLGIPIFRVATIPGFSTYTEDWEKRDFTNEAGAVDTKEMKFGLTLMTAIADWSETLKKPLATSARNQSVPIARDDLGHFCSHYVDVNALQPVIQKFDRFCLVGMEASAPFIQKEIEKAGKKSVRTTSYAPEILDRMKGEFDVVLACGAQGKQLPDTAFVAVMATVKNVSTLNVSDPEISSKLAFSGSLEEDSSSDWFCPFGLKKIDHGEMETIRSARIGMAQAAVKVRKERLNVMLERAKNAGDTDRIQKIEQAFADLQSFEARQAEIQMQRRRISEQKRAQSEG
;
A
#
# COMPACT_ATOMS: atom_id res chain seq x y z
N MET A 1 5.87 -8.54 -43.20
CA MET A 1 6.90 -7.61 -43.70
C MET A 1 6.60 -6.19 -43.20
N ILE A 2 7.56 -5.50 -42.58
CA ILE A 2 7.42 -4.09 -42.17
C ILE A 2 8.34 -3.25 -43.04
N LYS A 3 7.80 -2.24 -43.73
CA LYS A 3 8.56 -1.32 -44.57
C LYS A 3 8.47 0.09 -44.02
N SER A 4 9.60 0.77 -43.86
CA SER A 4 9.61 2.14 -43.32
C SER A 4 8.71 3.08 -44.13
N ALA A 5 8.67 2.92 -45.46
CA ALA A 5 7.87 3.75 -46.36
C ALA A 5 6.33 3.61 -46.22
N THR A 6 5.85 2.51 -45.61
CA THR A 6 4.41 2.23 -45.49
C THR A 6 3.93 2.23 -44.04
N LEU A 7 4.78 2.66 -43.10
CA LEU A 7 4.39 2.74 -41.69
C LEU A 7 3.26 3.75 -41.51
N PRO A 8 2.17 3.38 -40.82
CA PRO A 8 0.99 4.21 -40.69
C PRO A 8 1.22 5.40 -39.76
N ARG A 9 0.41 6.45 -39.93
CA ARG A 9 0.29 7.52 -38.92
C ARG A 9 -0.27 6.95 -37.62
N MET A 10 0.31 7.38 -36.51
CA MET A 10 -0.12 7.06 -35.17
C MET A 10 -0.44 8.32 -34.38
N THR A 11 -1.52 8.30 -33.62
CA THR A 11 -1.91 9.36 -32.70
C THR A 11 -1.99 8.80 -31.29
N PHE A 12 -1.33 9.44 -30.34
CA PHE A 12 -1.34 9.07 -28.92
C PHE A 12 -2.12 10.08 -28.09
N LEU A 13 -2.98 9.59 -27.21
CA LEU A 13 -3.85 10.40 -26.36
C LEU A 13 -3.56 10.12 -24.88
N SER A 14 -3.49 11.19 -24.08
CA SER A 14 -3.25 11.19 -22.64
C SER A 14 -4.43 11.81 -21.86
N GLU A 15 -4.30 12.02 -20.55
CA GLU A 15 -5.34 12.62 -19.69
C GLU A 15 -5.83 13.99 -20.18
N THR A 16 -4.97 14.78 -20.83
CA THR A 16 -5.34 16.10 -21.37
C THR A 16 -6.07 16.03 -22.71
N ASN A 17 -6.17 14.84 -23.32
CA ASN A 17 -6.63 14.62 -24.69
C ASN A 17 -5.85 15.43 -25.76
N GLU A 18 -4.70 16.00 -25.41
CA GLU A 18 -3.80 16.62 -26.37
C GLU A 18 -3.11 15.52 -27.19
N PRO A 19 -3.29 15.51 -28.53
CA PRO A 19 -2.74 14.44 -29.35
C PRO A 19 -1.25 14.62 -29.59
N ILE A 20 -0.50 13.54 -29.40
CA ILE A 20 0.88 13.43 -29.87
C ILE A 20 0.87 12.60 -31.15
N GLU A 21 1.27 13.22 -32.25
CA GLU A 21 1.29 12.58 -33.57
C GLU A 21 2.67 12.02 -33.85
N LEU A 22 2.72 10.78 -34.33
CA LEU A 22 3.93 10.14 -34.82
C LEU A 22 3.64 9.58 -36.21
N THR A 23 4.50 9.89 -37.17
CA THR A 23 4.47 9.26 -38.49
C THR A 23 5.80 8.51 -38.64
N PRO A 24 5.90 7.23 -38.24
CA PRO A 24 7.18 6.51 -38.22
C PRO A 24 7.88 6.47 -39.58
N SER A 25 7.13 6.57 -40.69
CA SER A 25 7.70 6.64 -42.04
C SER A 25 8.55 7.90 -42.28
N SER A 26 8.34 8.99 -41.53
CA SER A 26 9.16 10.21 -41.58
C SER A 26 10.27 10.23 -40.53
N GLU A 27 10.47 9.15 -39.80
CA GLU A 27 11.38 9.06 -38.64
C GLU A 27 12.52 8.06 -38.88
N THR A 28 12.82 7.74 -40.15
CA THR A 28 13.76 6.67 -40.51
C THR A 28 15.17 6.94 -39.97
N ALA A 29 15.68 8.18 -40.09
CA ALA A 29 16.95 8.58 -39.50
C ALA A 29 17.01 8.41 -37.97
N ARG A 30 15.93 8.77 -37.26
CA ARG A 30 15.83 8.61 -35.80
C ARG A 30 15.82 7.14 -35.40
N ILE A 31 15.04 6.31 -36.08
CA ILE A 31 14.96 4.86 -35.84
C ILE A 31 16.33 4.19 -36.04
N ARG A 32 17.07 4.59 -37.09
CA ARG A 32 18.43 4.08 -37.35
C ARG A 32 19.44 4.51 -36.30
N GLY A 33 19.37 5.76 -35.82
CA GLY A 33 20.18 6.23 -34.71
C GLY A 33 19.97 5.41 -33.43
N ILE A 34 18.70 5.11 -33.11
CA ILE A 34 18.33 4.24 -31.98
C ILE A 34 18.89 2.82 -32.19
N ALA A 35 18.72 2.24 -33.38
CA ALA A 35 19.20 0.90 -33.70
C ALA A 35 20.73 0.78 -33.53
N ALA A 36 21.48 1.77 -34.03
CA ALA A 36 22.93 1.80 -33.89
C ALA A 36 23.36 1.84 -32.41
N ARG A 37 22.70 2.66 -31.59
CA ARG A 37 22.98 2.74 -30.16
C ARG A 37 22.67 1.44 -29.43
N ILE A 38 21.54 0.79 -29.74
CA ILE A 38 21.20 -0.52 -29.16
C ILE A 38 22.28 -1.57 -29.51
N ALA A 39 22.75 -1.58 -30.76
CA ALA A 39 23.75 -2.54 -31.25
C ALA A 39 25.15 -2.37 -30.61
N GLU A 40 25.44 -1.24 -29.96
CA GLU A 40 26.68 -1.06 -29.19
C GLU A 40 26.69 -1.89 -27.90
N ASP A 41 25.51 -2.12 -27.30
CA ASP A 41 25.37 -2.76 -25.99
C ASP A 41 24.79 -4.18 -26.04
N VAL A 42 24.07 -4.51 -27.10
CA VAL A 42 23.28 -5.73 -27.25
C VAL A 42 23.64 -6.45 -28.55
N ALA A 43 23.84 -7.77 -28.49
CA ALA A 43 24.18 -8.55 -29.68
C ALA A 43 22.94 -8.89 -30.53
N PRO A 44 23.10 -9.08 -31.84
CA PRO A 44 22.04 -9.61 -32.70
C PRO A 44 21.48 -10.94 -32.16
N GLY A 45 20.16 -11.08 -32.16
CA GLY A 45 19.43 -12.24 -31.64
C GLY A 45 19.08 -12.17 -30.15
N ASP A 46 19.70 -11.27 -29.38
CA ASP A 46 19.43 -11.13 -27.95
C ASP A 46 18.09 -10.45 -27.66
N VAL A 47 17.57 -10.69 -26.46
CA VAL A 47 16.30 -10.12 -26.01
C VAL A 47 16.50 -8.75 -25.38
N VAL A 48 15.68 -7.79 -25.81
CA VAL A 48 15.61 -6.44 -25.25
C VAL A 48 14.23 -6.18 -24.65
N GLY A 49 14.18 -5.89 -23.35
CA GLY A 49 12.95 -5.50 -22.67
C GLY A 49 12.63 -4.02 -22.89
N LEU A 50 11.42 -3.69 -23.32
CA LEU A 50 10.93 -2.32 -23.45
C LEU A 50 9.99 -2.00 -22.29
N LEU A 51 10.47 -1.23 -21.32
CA LEU A 51 9.72 -0.81 -20.14
C LEU A 51 9.22 0.62 -20.32
N ALA A 52 8.10 0.78 -21.02
CA ALA A 52 7.56 2.07 -21.43
C ALA A 52 6.02 2.14 -21.31
N LYS A 53 5.49 3.35 -21.09
CA LYS A 53 4.07 3.62 -21.36
C LYS A 53 3.80 3.57 -22.86
N THR A 54 2.52 3.45 -23.23
CA THR A 54 2.12 3.53 -24.64
C THR A 54 2.32 4.97 -25.13
N GLY A 55 3.20 5.15 -26.11
CA GLY A 55 3.59 6.47 -26.61
C GLY A 55 4.60 6.38 -27.76
N PRO A 56 5.00 7.53 -28.33
CA PRO A 56 5.92 7.58 -29.47
C PRO A 56 7.27 6.90 -29.20
N GLU A 57 7.85 7.11 -28.01
CA GLU A 57 9.14 6.54 -27.63
C GLU A 57 9.12 5.01 -27.63
N LEU A 58 8.03 4.38 -27.17
CA LEU A 58 7.90 2.92 -27.22
C LEU A 58 7.94 2.42 -28.68
N VAL A 59 7.26 3.11 -29.60
CA VAL A 59 7.23 2.72 -31.02
C VAL A 59 8.59 2.89 -31.68
N LEU A 60 9.25 4.02 -31.46
CA LEU A 60 10.57 4.30 -32.02
C LEU A 60 11.62 3.31 -31.49
N ASN A 61 11.62 3.05 -30.19
CA ASN A 61 12.55 2.10 -29.56
C ASN A 61 12.25 0.66 -29.98
N TRP A 62 10.99 0.29 -30.17
CA TRP A 62 10.61 -1.02 -30.70
C TRP A 62 11.10 -1.22 -32.14
N LEU A 63 10.91 -0.22 -33.03
CA LEU A 63 11.43 -0.27 -34.40
C LEU A 63 12.96 -0.28 -34.42
N GLY A 64 13.61 0.51 -33.56
CA GLY A 64 15.06 0.54 -33.43
C GLY A 64 15.62 -0.81 -32.95
N ALA A 65 14.97 -1.45 -31.98
CA ALA A 65 15.35 -2.77 -31.50
C ALA A 65 15.25 -3.84 -32.60
N LEU A 66 14.17 -3.84 -33.39
CA LEU A 66 14.05 -4.74 -34.54
C LEU A 66 15.12 -4.49 -35.60
N LEU A 67 15.43 -3.22 -35.88
CA LEU A 67 16.43 -2.86 -36.88
C LEU A 67 17.86 -3.14 -36.41
N ALA A 68 18.09 -3.21 -35.09
CA ALA A 68 19.32 -3.69 -34.47
C ALA A 68 19.44 -5.23 -34.46
N ASP A 69 18.50 -5.94 -35.11
CA ASP A 69 18.42 -7.41 -35.15
C ASP A 69 18.27 -8.05 -33.75
N THR A 70 17.61 -7.34 -32.82
CA THR A 70 17.29 -7.86 -31.48
C THR A 70 15.83 -8.32 -31.40
N LYS A 71 15.47 -9.03 -30.32
CA LYS A 71 14.12 -9.54 -30.08
C LYS A 71 13.41 -8.69 -29.01
N PRO A 72 12.64 -7.66 -29.38
CA PRO A 72 11.98 -6.80 -28.40
C PRO A 72 10.85 -7.55 -27.67
N LEU A 73 10.81 -7.36 -26.36
CA LEU A 73 9.73 -7.77 -25.46
C LEU A 73 9.15 -6.54 -24.77
N ILE A 74 7.89 -6.19 -25.04
CA ILE A 74 7.23 -5.10 -24.31
C ILE A 74 6.91 -5.57 -22.90
N LEU A 75 7.60 -5.01 -21.92
CA LEU A 75 7.42 -5.31 -20.51
C LEU A 75 6.20 -4.59 -19.96
N GLN A 76 5.58 -5.19 -18.94
CA GLN A 76 4.49 -4.53 -18.23
C GLN A 76 5.01 -3.29 -17.52
N TYR A 77 4.44 -2.13 -17.85
CA TYR A 77 4.70 -0.89 -17.12
C TYR A 77 4.04 -0.95 -15.72
N PRO A 78 4.70 -0.48 -14.65
CA PRO A 78 4.12 -0.49 -13.32
C PRO A 78 2.87 0.41 -13.27
N THR A 79 1.77 -0.11 -12.72
CA THR A 79 0.51 0.64 -12.57
C THR A 79 0.02 0.60 -11.13
N LYS A 80 -0.77 1.60 -10.72
CA LYS A 80 -1.40 1.67 -9.39
C LYS A 80 -2.35 0.50 -9.08
N LYS A 81 -2.74 -0.29 -10.09
CA LYS A 81 -3.64 -1.45 -9.92
C LYS A 81 -2.92 -2.73 -9.50
N GLN A 82 -1.59 -2.77 -9.59
CA GLN A 82 -0.80 -3.96 -9.33
C GLN A 82 0.09 -3.73 -8.11
N SER A 83 0.22 -4.73 -7.25
CA SER A 83 1.22 -4.67 -6.17
C SER A 83 2.61 -4.49 -6.74
N ARG A 84 3.36 -3.50 -6.23
CA ARG A 84 4.75 -3.26 -6.64
C ARG A 84 5.61 -4.51 -6.44
N SER A 85 5.42 -5.25 -5.35
CA SER A 85 6.14 -6.50 -5.09
C SER A 85 5.87 -7.57 -6.17
N PHE A 86 4.61 -7.72 -6.58
CA PHE A 86 4.23 -8.63 -7.66
C PHE A 86 4.83 -8.18 -8.99
N TRP A 87 4.77 -6.87 -9.30
CA TRP A 87 5.38 -6.31 -10.51
C TRP A 87 6.90 -6.55 -10.53
N THR A 88 7.60 -6.23 -9.43
CA THR A 88 9.04 -6.44 -9.25
C THR A 88 9.40 -7.90 -9.51
N LYS A 89 8.67 -8.82 -8.87
CA LYS A 89 8.86 -10.25 -9.05
C LYS A 89 8.56 -10.67 -10.50
N SER A 90 7.51 -10.12 -11.12
CA SER A 90 7.16 -10.42 -12.51
C SER A 90 8.25 -9.96 -13.49
N VAL A 91 8.85 -8.78 -13.28
CA VAL A 91 9.92 -8.25 -14.14
C VAL A 91 11.20 -9.07 -13.96
N SER A 92 11.67 -9.26 -12.72
CA SER A 92 12.88 -10.04 -12.44
C SER A 92 12.78 -11.47 -13.00
N ASN A 93 11.67 -12.17 -12.79
CA ASN A 93 11.50 -13.51 -13.37
C ASN A 93 11.44 -13.49 -14.90
N THR A 94 10.92 -12.41 -15.51
CA THR A 94 10.91 -12.29 -16.97
C THR A 94 12.34 -12.10 -17.49
N VAL A 95 13.14 -11.25 -16.84
CA VAL A 95 14.55 -11.03 -17.17
C VAL A 95 15.32 -12.35 -17.16
N ASP A 96 15.13 -13.14 -16.11
CA ASP A 96 15.80 -14.45 -15.97
C ASP A 96 15.28 -15.49 -16.98
N LEU A 97 13.96 -15.54 -17.20
CA LEU A 97 13.33 -16.54 -18.09
C LEU A 97 13.80 -16.43 -19.54
N VAL A 98 14.00 -15.21 -20.04
CA VAL A 98 14.35 -14.96 -21.45
C VAL A 98 15.82 -14.56 -21.64
N GLU A 99 16.63 -14.69 -20.59
CA GLU A 99 18.04 -14.30 -20.57
C GLU A 99 18.23 -12.88 -21.15
N MET A 100 17.46 -11.93 -20.64
CA MET A 100 17.36 -10.60 -21.23
C MET A 100 18.70 -9.85 -21.15
N ALA A 101 19.18 -9.38 -22.30
CA ALA A 101 20.46 -8.70 -22.40
C ALA A 101 20.39 -7.24 -21.90
N ALA A 102 19.30 -6.54 -22.23
CA ALA A 102 19.10 -5.17 -21.80
C ALA A 102 17.62 -4.82 -21.56
N ILE A 103 17.39 -3.85 -20.67
CA ILE A 103 16.10 -3.16 -20.49
C ILE A 103 16.25 -1.70 -20.93
N ILE A 104 15.34 -1.27 -21.79
CA ILE A 104 15.19 0.10 -22.25
C ILE A 104 14.02 0.75 -21.50
N GLY A 105 14.20 1.93 -20.92
CA GLY A 105 13.15 2.63 -20.19
C GLY A 105 13.51 4.06 -19.75
N GLU A 106 12.58 4.71 -19.05
CA GLU A 106 12.79 6.02 -18.42
C GLU A 106 13.85 5.96 -17.32
N ASP A 107 14.72 6.98 -17.23
CA ASP A 107 15.87 7.03 -16.32
C ASP A 107 15.49 6.73 -14.85
N ASP A 108 14.46 7.39 -14.31
CA ASP A 108 13.99 7.20 -12.93
C ASP A 108 13.45 5.79 -12.67
N LEU A 109 12.78 5.20 -13.67
CA LEU A 109 12.21 3.87 -13.54
C LEU A 109 13.31 2.80 -13.60
N LEU A 110 14.32 2.98 -14.45
CA LEU A 110 15.48 2.09 -14.54
C LEU A 110 16.29 2.10 -13.23
N ALA A 111 16.46 3.26 -12.59
CA ALA A 111 17.17 3.38 -11.32
C ALA A 111 16.56 2.54 -10.18
N SER A 112 15.26 2.23 -10.27
CA SER A 112 14.52 1.40 -9.30
C SER A 112 14.08 0.04 -9.86
N CYS A 113 14.59 -0.35 -11.03
CA CYS A 113 14.21 -1.56 -11.72
C CYS A 113 14.94 -2.79 -11.12
N PRO A 114 14.21 -3.84 -10.71
CA PRO A 114 14.80 -5.05 -10.14
C PRO A 114 15.32 -5.96 -11.26
N THR A 115 16.48 -5.62 -11.83
CA THR A 115 17.04 -6.29 -13.00
C THR A 115 18.52 -6.62 -12.85
N THR A 116 18.94 -7.73 -13.46
CA THR A 116 20.33 -8.13 -13.67
C THR A 116 20.82 -7.75 -15.07
N ALA A 117 19.92 -7.47 -16.02
CA ALA A 117 20.22 -7.04 -17.38
C ALA A 117 20.81 -5.62 -17.41
N LYS A 118 21.54 -5.30 -18.49
CA LYS A 118 22.00 -3.92 -18.74
C LYS A 118 20.82 -2.96 -18.84
N THR A 119 21.03 -1.69 -18.54
CA THR A 119 20.00 -0.66 -18.69
C THR A 119 20.42 0.36 -19.75
N ILE A 120 19.50 0.72 -20.64
CA ILE A 120 19.69 1.77 -21.65
C ILE A 120 18.57 2.79 -21.47
N SER A 121 18.90 4.03 -21.12
CA SER A 121 17.88 5.02 -20.81
C SER A 121 17.30 5.69 -22.06
N PHE A 122 16.06 6.18 -21.94
CA PHE A 122 15.46 6.98 -23.01
C PHE A 122 16.25 8.23 -23.33
N SER A 123 16.88 8.87 -22.33
CA SER A 123 17.72 10.05 -22.55
C SER A 123 18.91 9.75 -23.48
N ASP A 124 19.51 8.57 -23.31
CA ASP A 124 20.61 8.10 -24.17
C ASP A 124 20.11 7.81 -25.61
N LEU A 125 19.01 7.06 -25.74
CA LEU A 125 18.43 6.76 -27.05
C LEU A 125 17.89 8.01 -27.77
N ALA A 126 17.32 8.98 -27.05
CA ALA A 126 16.87 10.23 -27.63
C ALA A 126 18.04 11.05 -28.18
N SER A 127 19.18 11.04 -27.49
CA SER A 127 20.41 11.67 -27.96
C SER A 127 20.93 10.98 -29.23
N ALA A 128 20.93 9.65 -29.26
CA ALA A 128 21.30 8.88 -30.45
C ALA A 128 20.35 9.13 -31.63
N ALA A 129 19.05 9.21 -31.36
CA ALA A 129 18.03 9.51 -32.36
C ALA A 129 18.26 10.89 -33.01
N GLN A 130 18.56 11.92 -32.22
CA GLN A 130 18.86 13.28 -32.72
C GLN A 130 20.11 13.33 -33.61
N ASN A 131 21.08 12.46 -33.34
CA ASN A 131 22.32 12.35 -34.10
C ASN A 131 22.21 11.42 -35.33
N GLY A 132 21.07 10.73 -35.50
CA GLY A 132 20.79 9.89 -36.65
C GLY A 132 20.72 10.71 -37.94
N THR A 133 21.53 10.35 -38.94
CA THR A 133 21.60 11.09 -40.22
C THR A 133 21.29 10.21 -41.44
N ASP A 134 21.29 8.89 -41.30
CA ASP A 134 20.94 7.96 -42.36
C ASP A 134 19.42 7.81 -42.48
N ASP A 135 18.81 8.43 -43.48
CA ASP A 135 17.37 8.35 -43.73
C ASP A 135 17.00 7.28 -44.77
N SER A 136 17.91 6.35 -45.07
CA SER A 136 17.69 5.31 -46.07
C SER A 136 16.53 4.39 -45.66
N PRO A 137 15.55 4.10 -46.54
CA PRO A 137 14.46 3.18 -46.21
C PRO A 137 14.96 1.82 -45.71
N PHE A 138 14.21 1.19 -44.80
CA PHE A 138 14.50 -0.17 -44.32
C PHE A 138 13.28 -1.09 -44.48
N GLU A 139 13.57 -2.38 -44.52
CA GLU A 139 12.58 -3.44 -44.63
C GLU A 139 12.94 -4.56 -43.65
N LEU A 140 11.97 -4.93 -42.80
CA LEU A 140 12.10 -6.00 -41.82
C LEU A 140 11.25 -7.19 -42.26
N ILE A 141 11.93 -8.30 -42.59
CA ILE A 141 11.30 -9.54 -43.05
C ILE A 141 11.52 -10.65 -42.01
N ASP A 142 12.78 -10.90 -41.65
CA ASP A 142 13.19 -12.00 -40.77
C ASP A 142 13.45 -11.52 -39.34
N TYR A 143 12.54 -10.71 -38.80
CA TYR A 143 12.60 -10.25 -37.41
C TYR A 143 11.83 -11.17 -36.47
N SER A 144 12.11 -11.06 -35.17
CA SER A 144 11.35 -11.74 -34.12
C SER A 144 10.88 -10.75 -33.06
N ILE A 145 9.68 -10.97 -32.53
CA ILE A 145 9.19 -10.28 -31.33
C ILE A 145 8.85 -11.30 -30.26
N LEU A 146 8.96 -10.89 -29.00
CA LEU A 146 8.54 -11.71 -27.89
C LEU A 146 7.24 -11.21 -27.26
N GLN A 147 6.46 -12.15 -26.76
CA GLN A 147 5.25 -11.89 -26.00
C GLN A 147 5.17 -12.84 -24.81
N LEU A 148 4.71 -12.33 -23.67
CA LEU A 148 4.35 -13.17 -22.54
C LEU A 148 2.90 -13.66 -22.67
N SER A 149 2.69 -14.96 -22.45
CA SER A 149 1.36 -15.57 -22.33
C SER A 149 0.54 -14.94 -21.19
N SER A 150 -0.79 -15.06 -21.29
CA SER A 150 -1.74 -14.44 -20.36
C SER A 150 -1.71 -14.97 -18.91
N GLY A 151 -0.92 -16.03 -18.65
CA GLY A 151 -0.52 -16.56 -17.33
C GLY A 151 -1.60 -16.55 -16.24
N THR A 152 -2.44 -17.59 -16.18
CA THR A 152 -3.44 -17.77 -15.10
C THR A 152 -2.92 -18.58 -13.90
N THR A 153 -1.72 -19.18 -13.97
CA THR A 153 -1.24 -20.18 -12.98
C THR A 153 0.18 -19.97 -12.46
N GLY A 154 0.72 -18.75 -12.52
CA GLY A 154 2.07 -18.44 -12.03
C GLY A 154 2.80 -17.44 -12.92
N PHE A 155 4.13 -17.57 -13.01
CA PHE A 155 4.96 -16.76 -13.92
C PHE A 155 4.57 -17.01 -15.38
N ARG A 156 4.62 -15.96 -16.20
CA ARG A 156 4.19 -16.02 -17.59
C ARG A 156 5.23 -16.72 -18.43
N LYS A 157 4.78 -17.51 -19.39
CA LYS A 157 5.65 -18.17 -20.38
C LYS A 157 5.91 -17.22 -21.54
N ALA A 158 7.15 -17.18 -22.03
CA ALA A 158 7.52 -16.37 -23.18
C ALA A 158 7.30 -17.13 -24.50
N ILE A 159 6.80 -16.40 -25.50
CA ILE A 159 6.48 -16.87 -26.84
C ILE A 159 7.27 -16.00 -27.83
N GLU A 160 7.94 -16.62 -28.79
CA GLU A 160 8.60 -15.95 -29.91
C GLU A 160 7.70 -15.98 -31.15
N PHE A 161 7.47 -14.83 -31.75
CA PHE A 161 6.79 -14.71 -33.05
C PHE A 161 7.76 -14.19 -34.09
N THR A 162 7.86 -14.91 -35.21
CA THR A 162 8.64 -14.46 -36.36
C THR A 162 7.81 -13.51 -37.23
N GLY A 163 8.47 -12.58 -37.92
CA GLY A 163 7.84 -11.63 -38.84
C GLY A 163 7.03 -12.31 -39.94
N ARG A 164 7.47 -13.48 -40.41
CA ARG A 164 6.75 -14.31 -41.39
C ARG A 164 5.47 -14.91 -40.81
N ALA A 165 5.50 -15.41 -39.58
CA ALA A 165 4.32 -15.96 -38.92
C ALA A 165 3.27 -14.85 -38.65
N LEU A 166 3.72 -13.67 -38.20
CA LEU A 166 2.85 -12.51 -37.99
C LEU A 166 2.18 -12.05 -39.30
N GLU A 167 2.94 -11.97 -40.39
CA GLU A 167 2.40 -11.61 -41.71
C GLU A 167 1.39 -12.64 -42.22
N ARG A 168 1.69 -13.94 -42.09
CA ARG A 168 0.77 -15.01 -42.47
C ARG A 168 -0.53 -14.91 -41.68
N HIS A 169 -0.45 -14.80 -40.35
CA HIS A 169 -1.62 -14.66 -39.50
C HIS A 169 -2.44 -13.42 -39.85
N THR A 170 -1.77 -12.28 -40.07
CA THR A 170 -2.41 -11.03 -40.48
C THR A 170 -3.21 -11.21 -41.76
N HIS A 171 -2.64 -11.89 -42.76
CA HIS A 171 -3.32 -12.14 -44.03
C HIS A 171 -4.52 -13.09 -43.88
N ASP A 172 -4.39 -14.16 -43.11
CA ASP A 172 -5.48 -15.12 -42.92
C ASP A 172 -6.62 -14.53 -42.07
N TYR A 173 -6.31 -13.69 -41.07
CA TYR A 173 -7.28 -12.91 -40.30
C TYR A 173 -8.00 -11.86 -41.17
N ASP A 174 -7.26 -11.14 -42.01
CA ASP A 174 -7.78 -10.09 -42.89
C ASP A 174 -8.88 -10.61 -43.84
N GLN A 175 -8.81 -11.89 -44.25
CA GLN A 175 -9.88 -12.49 -45.07
C GLN A 175 -11.27 -12.45 -44.40
N SER A 176 -11.31 -12.38 -43.07
CA SER A 176 -12.57 -12.27 -42.30
C SER A 176 -13.05 -10.83 -42.15
N PHE A 177 -12.14 -9.85 -42.08
CA PHE A 177 -12.48 -8.46 -41.74
C PHE A 177 -12.46 -7.50 -42.94
N LEU A 178 -11.72 -7.86 -44.00
CA LEU A 178 -11.47 -7.05 -45.19
C LEU A 178 -10.95 -5.66 -44.80
N LEU A 179 -9.85 -5.65 -44.05
CA LEU A 179 -9.17 -4.46 -43.57
C LEU A 179 -8.43 -3.78 -44.73
N ASP A 180 -8.44 -2.45 -44.72
CA ASP A 180 -7.89 -1.62 -45.78
C ASP A 180 -7.15 -0.44 -45.15
N GLY A 181 -5.81 -0.39 -45.32
CA GLY A 181 -4.95 0.68 -44.80
C GLY A 181 -5.32 2.10 -45.28
N GLN A 182 -6.10 2.22 -46.35
CA GLN A 182 -6.58 3.51 -46.86
C GLN A 182 -7.96 3.92 -46.34
N LYS A 183 -8.71 2.99 -45.75
CA LYS A 183 -10.10 3.23 -45.31
C LYS A 183 -10.32 3.03 -43.82
N ASP A 184 -9.49 2.23 -43.18
CA ASP A 184 -9.65 1.88 -41.78
C ASP A 184 -8.76 2.74 -40.88
N THR A 185 -9.20 2.83 -39.64
CA THR A 185 -8.48 3.43 -38.53
C THR A 185 -8.83 2.64 -37.28
N VAL A 186 -7.80 2.15 -36.61
CA VAL A 186 -7.90 1.39 -35.36
C VAL A 186 -7.85 2.39 -34.20
N VAL A 187 -8.83 2.34 -33.30
CA VAL A 187 -8.84 3.14 -32.07
C VAL A 187 -8.80 2.21 -30.88
N SER A 188 -7.75 2.33 -30.04
CA SER A 188 -7.49 1.39 -28.96
C SER A 188 -6.93 2.05 -27.71
N TRP A 189 -7.39 1.58 -26.56
CA TRP A 189 -6.81 1.87 -25.24
C TRP A 189 -6.05 0.65 -24.69
N LEU A 190 -5.96 -0.44 -25.45
CA LEU A 190 -5.43 -1.69 -24.94
C LEU A 190 -3.91 -1.59 -24.75
N PRO A 191 -3.39 -2.08 -23.62
CA PRO A 191 -1.96 -2.11 -23.36
C PRO A 191 -1.18 -2.94 -24.38
N LEU A 192 -0.04 -2.43 -24.84
CA LEU A 192 0.84 -3.13 -25.79
C LEU A 192 1.69 -4.26 -25.19
N TYR A 193 1.64 -4.46 -23.87
CA TYR A 193 2.19 -5.66 -23.22
C TYR A 193 1.19 -6.83 -23.17
N HIS A 194 0.01 -6.69 -23.80
CA HIS A 194 -1.01 -7.74 -23.93
C HIS A 194 -1.28 -8.11 -25.36
N ASP A 195 -1.63 -9.37 -25.60
CA ASP A 195 -1.87 -9.98 -26.92
C ASP A 195 -2.77 -9.14 -27.82
N MET A 196 -4.00 -8.87 -27.39
CA MET A 196 -4.97 -8.11 -28.19
C MET A 196 -4.53 -6.65 -28.48
N GLY A 197 -3.82 -6.01 -27.56
CA GLY A 197 -3.28 -4.66 -27.78
C GLY A 197 -2.07 -4.68 -28.71
N TYR A 198 -1.14 -5.60 -28.44
CA TYR A 198 0.13 -5.72 -29.15
C TYR A 198 -0.06 -6.23 -30.57
N ILE A 199 -0.80 -7.31 -30.76
CA ILE A 199 -0.97 -7.93 -32.07
C ILE A 199 -2.08 -7.23 -32.84
N ALA A 200 -3.31 -7.22 -32.31
CA ALA A 200 -4.46 -6.75 -33.08
C ALA A 200 -4.55 -5.23 -33.23
N CYS A 201 -4.04 -4.46 -32.27
CA CYS A 201 -4.11 -3.01 -32.32
C CYS A 201 -2.80 -2.32 -32.73
N PHE A 202 -1.68 -3.05 -32.81
CA PHE A 202 -0.37 -2.46 -33.13
C PHE A 202 0.35 -3.19 -34.27
N VAL A 203 0.75 -4.45 -34.09
CA VAL A 203 1.57 -5.17 -35.09
C VAL A 203 0.80 -5.42 -36.39
N MET A 204 -0.43 -5.95 -36.35
CA MET A 204 -1.22 -6.19 -37.56
C MET A 204 -1.52 -4.88 -38.32
N PRO A 205 -1.99 -3.80 -37.66
CA PRO A 205 -2.15 -2.50 -38.31
C PRO A 205 -0.86 -1.94 -38.92
N MET A 206 0.29 -2.15 -38.27
CA MET A 206 1.60 -1.74 -38.82
C MET A 206 1.97 -2.51 -40.09
N ILE A 207 1.67 -3.82 -40.15
CA ILE A 207 1.88 -4.66 -41.34
C ILE A 207 0.96 -4.21 -42.49
N LEU A 208 -0.30 -3.87 -42.17
CA LEU A 208 -1.32 -3.48 -43.15
C LEU A 208 -1.29 -1.99 -43.53
N GLY A 209 -0.49 -1.17 -42.85
CA GLY A 209 -0.45 0.28 -43.05
C GLY A 209 -1.72 1.01 -42.60
N ILE A 210 -2.44 0.48 -41.58
CA ILE A 210 -3.67 1.06 -41.06
C ILE A 210 -3.34 2.12 -39.99
N PRO A 211 -3.84 3.36 -40.10
CA PRO A 211 -3.75 4.39 -39.07
C PRO A 211 -4.19 3.93 -37.68
N ILE A 212 -3.45 4.34 -36.64
CA ILE A 212 -3.68 3.89 -35.26
C ILE A 212 -3.86 5.09 -34.33
N VAL A 213 -4.94 5.08 -33.56
CA VAL A 213 -5.16 6.01 -32.44
C VAL A 213 -5.07 5.22 -31.14
N MET A 214 -4.05 5.51 -30.35
CA MET A 214 -3.78 4.84 -29.09
C MET A 214 -4.01 5.75 -27.89
N MET A 215 -4.49 5.16 -26.81
CA MET A 215 -4.68 5.82 -25.53
C MET A 215 -3.88 5.09 -24.48
N ASP A 216 -3.39 5.82 -23.48
CA ASP A 216 -2.88 5.17 -22.28
C ASP A 216 -4.03 4.43 -21.56
N PRO A 217 -3.87 3.13 -21.23
CA PRO A 217 -4.93 2.34 -20.61
C PRO A 217 -5.41 2.90 -19.25
N MET A 218 -4.54 3.56 -18.49
CA MET A 218 -4.89 4.13 -17.19
C MET A 218 -5.68 5.44 -17.33
N CYS A 219 -5.41 6.21 -18.39
CA CYS A 219 -6.23 7.35 -18.78
C CYS A 219 -7.66 6.88 -19.11
N TRP A 220 -7.80 5.84 -19.94
CA TRP A 220 -9.12 5.30 -20.30
C TRP A 220 -9.87 4.74 -19.10
N VAL A 221 -9.20 4.02 -18.19
CA VAL A 221 -9.84 3.53 -16.96
C VAL A 221 -10.43 4.68 -16.13
N SER A 222 -9.73 5.82 -16.08
CA SER A 222 -10.14 6.98 -15.28
C SER A 222 -11.24 7.78 -15.96
N SER A 223 -11.26 7.79 -17.30
CA SER A 223 -12.27 8.48 -18.12
C SER A 223 -12.67 7.64 -19.34
N PRO A 224 -13.52 6.61 -19.20
CA PRO A 224 -13.79 5.68 -20.31
C PRO A 224 -14.44 6.35 -21.53
N GLY A 225 -15.14 7.47 -21.33
CA GLY A 225 -15.76 8.26 -22.39
C GLY A 225 -14.77 8.75 -23.47
N MET A 226 -13.48 8.90 -23.13
CA MET A 226 -12.47 9.35 -24.09
C MET A 226 -12.40 8.48 -25.35
N LEU A 227 -12.69 7.16 -25.25
CA LEU A 227 -12.71 6.26 -26.40
C LEU A 227 -13.77 6.68 -27.43
N TYR A 228 -14.94 7.11 -26.97
CA TYR A 228 -15.98 7.62 -27.86
C TYR A 228 -15.53 8.90 -28.56
N ASP A 229 -14.95 9.84 -27.82
CA ASP A 229 -14.43 11.11 -28.38
C ASP A 229 -13.38 10.85 -29.45
N ALA A 230 -12.48 9.88 -29.22
CA ALA A 230 -11.47 9.49 -30.19
C ALA A 230 -12.07 8.83 -31.43
N ILE A 231 -13.06 7.94 -31.27
CA ILE A 231 -13.74 7.32 -32.41
C ILE A 231 -14.43 8.38 -33.27
N GLU A 232 -15.15 9.32 -32.67
CA GLU A 232 -15.83 10.40 -33.40
C GLU A 232 -14.81 11.32 -34.11
N LYS A 233 -13.82 11.82 -33.36
CA LYS A 233 -12.81 12.78 -33.86
C LYS A 233 -11.95 12.21 -34.99
N TYR A 234 -11.48 10.97 -34.84
CA TYR A 234 -10.58 10.32 -35.79
C TYR A 234 -11.31 9.39 -36.77
N ARG A 235 -12.65 9.41 -36.77
CA ARG A 235 -13.52 8.54 -37.58
C ARG A 235 -13.10 7.07 -37.50
N GLY A 236 -12.90 6.60 -36.27
CA GLY A 236 -12.52 5.23 -35.98
C GLY A 236 -13.45 4.23 -36.67
N THR A 237 -12.87 3.13 -37.15
CA THR A 237 -13.60 2.10 -37.93
C THR A 237 -13.64 0.76 -37.23
N ILE A 238 -12.63 0.46 -36.42
CA ILE A 238 -12.51 -0.78 -35.68
C ILE A 238 -11.94 -0.50 -34.30
N THR A 239 -12.50 -1.19 -33.32
CA THR A 239 -11.98 -1.19 -31.95
C THR A 239 -12.09 -2.59 -31.38
N TYR A 240 -11.14 -2.94 -30.53
CA TYR A 240 -11.04 -4.22 -29.85
C TYR A 240 -11.21 -3.98 -28.36
N MET A 241 -12.11 -4.72 -27.72
CA MET A 241 -12.29 -4.65 -26.29
C MET A 241 -12.69 -6.02 -25.72
N PRO A 242 -12.26 -6.33 -24.49
CA PRO A 242 -12.89 -7.39 -23.73
C PRO A 242 -14.34 -7.02 -23.38
N ASN A 243 -15.15 -8.02 -23.03
CA ASN A 243 -16.56 -7.85 -22.72
C ASN A 243 -16.82 -6.79 -21.60
N PHE A 244 -15.95 -6.68 -20.60
CA PHE A 244 -16.04 -5.67 -19.54
C PHE A 244 -15.89 -4.25 -20.08
N GLY A 245 -15.12 -4.06 -21.15
CA GLY A 245 -14.97 -2.77 -21.82
C GLY A 245 -16.32 -2.25 -22.30
N TYR A 246 -17.13 -3.13 -22.91
CA TYR A 246 -18.49 -2.81 -23.33
C TYR A 246 -19.42 -2.50 -22.15
N GLU A 247 -19.30 -3.20 -21.01
CA GLU A 247 -20.06 -2.87 -19.80
C GLU A 247 -19.72 -1.45 -19.30
N LEU A 248 -18.44 -1.08 -19.23
CA LEU A 248 -18.01 0.25 -18.78
C LEU A 248 -18.45 1.36 -19.74
N MET A 249 -18.29 1.13 -21.05
CA MET A 249 -18.74 2.08 -22.08
C MET A 249 -20.27 2.26 -22.10
N SER A 250 -21.04 1.25 -21.63
CA SER A 250 -22.50 1.36 -21.48
C SER A 250 -22.93 2.29 -20.35
N LEU A 251 -22.02 2.66 -19.45
CA LEU A 251 -22.25 3.62 -18.37
C LEU A 251 -21.93 5.06 -18.79
N GLN A 252 -21.18 5.24 -19.87
CA GLN A 252 -20.78 6.56 -20.37
C GLN A 252 -21.83 7.13 -21.31
N GLU A 253 -21.93 8.45 -21.40
CA GLU A 253 -22.72 9.09 -22.46
C GLU A 253 -22.07 8.84 -23.82
N ALA A 254 -22.88 8.41 -24.79
CA ALA A 254 -22.43 8.20 -26.15
C ALA A 254 -22.43 9.55 -26.91
N PRO A 255 -21.47 9.77 -27.83
CA PRO A 255 -21.35 10.98 -28.62
C PRO A 255 -22.42 11.00 -29.73
N GLY A 256 -22.41 12.05 -30.55
CA GLY A 256 -23.37 12.21 -31.64
C GLY A 256 -23.18 11.23 -32.79
N ASP A 257 -21.96 11.11 -33.33
CA ASP A 257 -21.68 10.33 -34.55
C ASP A 257 -20.68 9.17 -34.34
N LEU A 258 -21.19 7.93 -34.39
CA LEU A 258 -20.40 6.69 -34.42
C LEU A 258 -20.54 5.94 -35.76
N SER A 259 -20.99 6.60 -36.82
CA SER A 259 -21.36 5.94 -38.08
C SER A 259 -20.17 5.36 -38.86
N SER A 260 -18.95 5.82 -38.57
CA SER A 260 -17.71 5.29 -39.17
C SER A 260 -17.38 3.87 -38.71
N MET A 261 -17.92 3.44 -37.57
CA MET A 261 -17.62 2.13 -37.00
C MET A 261 -18.13 0.99 -37.88
N ARG A 262 -17.19 0.22 -38.41
CA ARG A 262 -17.42 -1.04 -39.11
C ARG A 262 -17.55 -2.19 -38.14
N TRP A 263 -16.65 -2.27 -37.16
CA TRP A 263 -16.55 -3.43 -36.26
C TRP A 263 -16.25 -3.04 -34.80
N TRP A 264 -17.09 -3.56 -33.91
CA TRP A 264 -16.89 -3.61 -32.47
C TRP A 264 -16.47 -5.02 -32.09
N VAL A 265 -15.17 -5.27 -31.97
CA VAL A 265 -14.63 -6.61 -31.73
C VAL A 265 -14.65 -6.93 -30.24
N ASN A 266 -15.33 -8.00 -29.85
CA ASN A 266 -15.41 -8.52 -28.49
C ASN A 266 -14.62 -9.83 -28.40
N CYS A 267 -13.58 -9.85 -27.56
CA CYS A 267 -12.58 -10.91 -27.53
C CYS A 267 -11.87 -10.98 -26.17
N SER A 268 -11.13 -12.06 -25.91
CA SER A 268 -10.25 -12.28 -24.74
C SER A 268 -10.94 -12.71 -23.44
N GLU A 269 -12.27 -12.73 -23.36
CA GLU A 269 -13.04 -13.28 -22.23
C GLU A 269 -14.43 -13.75 -22.68
N PRO A 270 -15.20 -14.50 -21.87
CA PRO A 270 -16.55 -14.92 -22.22
C PRO A 270 -17.44 -13.74 -22.64
N ILE A 271 -18.05 -13.86 -23.82
CA ILE A 271 -18.86 -12.81 -24.42
C ILE A 271 -20.30 -12.92 -23.91
N SER A 272 -20.84 -11.80 -23.41
CA SER A 272 -22.19 -11.72 -22.86
C SER A 272 -23.13 -11.00 -23.82
N ASP A 273 -24.17 -11.70 -24.29
CA ASP A 273 -25.21 -11.09 -25.13
C ASP A 273 -25.94 -9.95 -24.39
N LEU A 274 -26.13 -10.09 -23.08
CA LEU A 274 -26.72 -9.04 -22.25
C LEU A 274 -25.87 -7.76 -22.28
N THR A 275 -24.55 -7.91 -22.19
CA THR A 275 -23.61 -6.79 -22.31
C THR A 275 -23.71 -6.13 -23.68
N CYS A 276 -23.69 -6.91 -24.75
CA CYS A 276 -23.85 -6.41 -26.12
C CYS A 276 -25.18 -5.65 -26.30
N LYS A 277 -26.29 -6.16 -25.73
CA LYS A 277 -27.61 -5.49 -25.76
C LYS A 277 -27.59 -4.13 -25.05
N LYS A 278 -26.98 -4.06 -23.86
CA LYS A 278 -26.85 -2.79 -23.12
C LYS A 278 -26.04 -1.77 -23.90
N PHE A 279 -24.90 -2.19 -24.44
CA PHE A 279 -24.04 -1.33 -25.23
C PHE A 279 -24.74 -0.85 -26.51
N SER A 280 -25.36 -1.75 -27.27
CA SER A 280 -26.17 -1.38 -28.46
C SER A 280 -27.22 -0.32 -28.13
N LYS A 281 -27.92 -0.47 -27.01
CA LYS A 281 -28.95 0.48 -26.58
C LYS A 281 -28.36 1.84 -26.22
N LYS A 282 -27.23 1.86 -25.51
CA LYS A 282 -26.58 3.11 -25.06
C LYS A 282 -25.89 3.86 -26.19
N ALA A 283 -25.14 3.14 -27.03
CA ALA A 283 -24.31 3.70 -28.10
C ALA A 283 -25.01 3.82 -29.47
N GLY A 284 -26.25 3.34 -29.60
CA GLY A 284 -26.96 3.33 -30.89
C GLY A 284 -26.34 2.37 -31.93
N VAL A 285 -25.54 1.40 -31.49
CA VAL A 285 -24.80 0.47 -32.35
C VAL A 285 -25.67 -0.72 -32.74
N ARG A 286 -25.76 -0.97 -34.05
CA ARG A 286 -26.44 -2.14 -34.62
C ARG A 286 -25.73 -3.45 -34.24
N ARG A 287 -26.50 -4.49 -33.91
CA ARG A 287 -25.95 -5.77 -33.42
C ARG A 287 -25.08 -6.50 -34.44
N GLU A 288 -25.28 -6.24 -35.74
CA GLU A 288 -24.51 -6.81 -36.84
C GLU A 288 -23.10 -6.20 -36.94
N ARG A 289 -22.86 -5.07 -36.26
CA ARG A 289 -21.55 -4.40 -36.21
C ARG A 289 -20.62 -4.95 -35.13
N PHE A 290 -21.09 -5.88 -34.30
CA PHE A 290 -20.20 -6.61 -33.39
C PHE A 290 -19.43 -7.68 -34.16
N SER A 291 -18.27 -8.05 -33.65
CA SER A 291 -17.59 -9.28 -34.05
C SER A 291 -17.12 -10.02 -32.82
N ALA A 292 -17.59 -11.25 -32.62
CA ALA A 292 -17.15 -12.14 -31.56
C ALA A 292 -15.96 -12.95 -32.07
N VAL A 293 -14.84 -12.91 -31.32
CA VAL A 293 -13.59 -13.55 -31.72
C VAL A 293 -13.07 -14.40 -30.56
N TYR A 294 -12.71 -15.65 -30.85
CA TYR A 294 -11.91 -16.48 -29.95
C TYR A 294 -10.45 -16.41 -30.38
N ALA A 295 -9.56 -16.06 -29.45
CA ALA A 295 -8.17 -15.75 -29.73
C ALA A 295 -7.25 -16.12 -28.55
N MET A 296 -5.99 -16.40 -28.87
CA MET A 296 -4.91 -16.64 -27.89
C MET A 296 -3.54 -16.35 -28.50
N ALA A 297 -2.58 -16.00 -27.63
CA ALA A 297 -1.20 -15.72 -28.03
C ALA A 297 -0.51 -16.94 -28.65
N GLU A 298 -0.85 -18.16 -28.22
CA GLU A 298 -0.31 -19.41 -28.79
C GLU A 298 -0.71 -19.62 -30.26
N ASN A 299 -1.67 -18.85 -30.79
CA ASN A 299 -1.99 -18.79 -32.22
C ASN A 299 -1.73 -17.40 -32.81
N ILE A 300 -0.84 -16.60 -32.23
CA ILE A 300 -0.60 -15.17 -32.51
C ILE A 300 -1.77 -14.27 -32.10
N PHE A 301 -3.00 -14.59 -32.52
CA PHE A 301 -4.21 -13.92 -32.08
C PHE A 301 -5.46 -14.78 -32.38
N ALA A 302 -6.14 -14.57 -33.51
CA ALA A 302 -7.48 -15.10 -33.75
C ALA A 302 -7.49 -16.57 -34.17
N MET A 303 -8.50 -17.31 -33.74
CA MET A 303 -8.77 -18.69 -34.17
C MET A 303 -10.12 -18.82 -34.85
N THR A 304 -11.16 -18.22 -34.29
CA THR A 304 -12.50 -18.18 -34.87
C THR A 304 -13.05 -16.76 -34.89
N VAL A 305 -13.89 -16.47 -35.88
CA VAL A 305 -14.52 -15.15 -36.06
C VAL A 305 -16.01 -15.30 -36.37
N ARG A 306 -16.82 -14.48 -35.69
CA ARG A 306 -18.26 -14.35 -35.94
C ARG A 306 -18.68 -12.89 -36.02
N HIS A 307 -19.12 -12.45 -37.19
CA HIS A 307 -19.78 -11.15 -37.33
C HIS A 307 -21.23 -11.19 -36.85
N GLY A 308 -21.61 -10.16 -36.10
CA GLY A 308 -22.85 -10.09 -35.33
C GLY A 308 -22.83 -10.97 -34.08
N ILE A 309 -23.88 -10.87 -33.27
CA ILE A 309 -24.05 -11.69 -32.06
C ILE A 309 -25.13 -12.76 -32.29
N LYS A 310 -24.75 -14.03 -32.07
CA LYS A 310 -25.66 -15.18 -32.01
C LYS A 310 -25.44 -15.90 -30.69
N THR A 311 -26.54 -16.27 -30.03
CA THR A 311 -26.53 -16.85 -28.69
C THR A 311 -27.31 -18.14 -28.69
N ARG A 312 -26.84 -19.13 -27.93
CA ARG A 312 -27.52 -20.40 -27.70
C ARG A 312 -27.44 -20.77 -26.23
N LYS A 313 -28.44 -21.50 -25.75
CA LYS A 313 -28.44 -22.05 -24.39
C LYS A 313 -27.70 -23.39 -24.38
N ILE A 314 -26.56 -23.44 -23.70
CA ILE A 314 -25.74 -24.64 -23.50
C ILE A 314 -25.76 -24.96 -22.02
N GLU A 315 -26.20 -26.17 -21.64
CA GLU A 315 -26.33 -26.60 -20.24
C GLU A 315 -27.11 -25.62 -19.33
N GLY A 316 -28.06 -24.86 -19.91
CA GLY A 316 -28.87 -23.87 -19.18
C GLY A 316 -28.34 -22.44 -19.20
N VAL A 317 -27.10 -22.22 -19.67
CA VAL A 317 -26.42 -20.92 -19.73
C VAL A 317 -26.43 -20.37 -21.16
N ASP A 318 -26.66 -19.06 -21.31
CA ASP A 318 -26.60 -18.39 -22.60
C ASP A 318 -25.13 -18.18 -23.02
N VAL A 319 -24.70 -18.83 -24.10
CA VAL A 319 -23.33 -18.77 -24.64
C VAL A 319 -23.37 -18.12 -26.03
N VAL A 320 -22.47 -17.16 -26.27
CA VAL A 320 -22.34 -16.48 -27.56
C VAL A 320 -21.42 -17.28 -28.49
N SER A 321 -21.82 -17.41 -29.76
CA SER A 321 -21.03 -18.02 -30.82
C SER A 321 -19.78 -17.18 -31.12
N CYS A 322 -18.61 -17.83 -31.14
CA CYS A 322 -17.35 -17.26 -31.63
C CYS A 322 -17.10 -17.57 -33.12
N GLY A 323 -18.00 -18.34 -33.75
CA GLY A 323 -18.00 -18.54 -35.20
C GLY A 323 -17.19 -19.73 -35.68
N ALA A 324 -16.88 -19.71 -36.97
CA ALA A 324 -16.09 -20.74 -37.63
C ALA A 324 -14.59 -20.42 -37.55
N PRO A 325 -13.70 -21.42 -37.70
CA PRO A 325 -12.27 -21.19 -37.80
C PRO A 325 -11.93 -20.22 -38.93
N ILE A 326 -10.93 -19.36 -38.70
CA ILE A 326 -10.34 -18.56 -39.78
C ILE A 326 -9.55 -19.46 -40.73
N LYS A 327 -9.13 -18.90 -41.86
CA LYS A 327 -8.41 -19.65 -42.89
C LYS A 327 -7.19 -20.39 -42.32
N ASP A 328 -7.03 -21.65 -42.74
CA ASP A 328 -5.94 -22.55 -42.37
C ASP A 328 -5.79 -22.82 -40.85
N VAL A 329 -6.80 -22.49 -40.04
CA VAL A 329 -6.90 -22.93 -38.64
C VAL A 329 -7.80 -24.16 -38.56
N GLU A 330 -7.25 -25.24 -38.00
CA GLU A 330 -7.95 -26.49 -37.74
C GLU A 330 -8.20 -26.61 -36.23
N ILE A 331 -9.44 -26.96 -35.88
CA ILE A 331 -9.87 -27.12 -34.49
C ILE A 331 -10.52 -28.49 -34.32
N HIS A 332 -10.03 -29.26 -33.35
CA HIS A 332 -10.62 -30.51 -32.90
C HIS A 332 -11.12 -30.38 -31.46
N LEU A 333 -12.23 -31.03 -31.14
CA LEU A 333 -12.73 -31.13 -29.76
C LEU A 333 -12.44 -32.53 -29.23
N ALA A 334 -11.86 -32.62 -28.04
CA ALA A 334 -11.76 -33.86 -27.29
C ALA A 334 -13.12 -34.29 -26.72
N ASP A 335 -13.20 -35.52 -26.18
CA ASP A 335 -14.45 -36.09 -25.61
C ASP A 335 -15.03 -35.24 -24.47
N ASP A 336 -14.18 -34.52 -23.74
CA ASP A 336 -14.58 -33.63 -22.65
C ASP A 336 -14.88 -32.18 -23.11
N GLY A 337 -14.81 -31.93 -24.42
CA GLY A 337 -15.02 -30.62 -25.04
C GLY A 337 -13.79 -29.73 -25.09
N GLU A 338 -12.60 -30.20 -24.67
CA GLU A 338 -11.36 -29.43 -24.77
C GLU A 338 -10.98 -29.14 -26.23
N ILE A 339 -10.61 -27.88 -26.49
CA ILE A 339 -10.22 -27.40 -27.80
C ILE A 339 -8.75 -27.74 -28.05
N PHE A 340 -8.48 -28.39 -29.19
CA PHE A 340 -7.17 -28.65 -29.74
C PHE A 340 -7.01 -27.89 -31.05
N VAL A 341 -5.90 -27.18 -31.22
CA VAL A 341 -5.69 -26.27 -32.37
C VAL A 341 -4.42 -26.63 -33.13
N ARG A 342 -4.51 -26.57 -34.46
CA ARG A 342 -3.39 -26.62 -35.39
C ARG A 342 -3.54 -25.53 -36.44
N SER A 343 -2.46 -24.82 -36.73
CA SER A 343 -2.40 -23.81 -37.78
C SER A 343 -0.95 -23.60 -38.25
N PRO A 344 -0.72 -22.99 -39.43
CA PRO A 344 0.61 -22.59 -39.88
C PRO A 344 1.35 -21.62 -38.95
N THR A 345 0.63 -20.97 -38.02
CA THR A 345 1.16 -19.97 -37.10
C THR A 345 1.01 -20.39 -35.63
N SER A 346 0.68 -21.65 -35.38
CA SER A 346 0.53 -22.19 -34.03
C SER A 346 1.88 -22.32 -33.35
N LEU A 347 1.90 -22.04 -32.06
CA LEU A 347 3.10 -22.18 -31.23
C LEU A 347 3.57 -23.64 -31.20
N VAL A 348 4.88 -23.81 -31.36
CA VAL A 348 5.55 -25.11 -31.20
C VAL A 348 5.89 -25.34 -29.75
N ASN A 349 6.58 -24.39 -29.13
CA ASN A 349 7.00 -24.46 -27.74
C ASN A 349 7.13 -23.06 -27.16
N TYR A 350 6.96 -22.96 -25.84
CA TYR A 350 7.39 -21.76 -25.13
C TYR A 350 8.92 -21.75 -25.04
N ILE A 351 9.52 -20.56 -24.94
CA ILE A 351 10.99 -20.44 -24.78
C ILE A 351 11.42 -21.25 -23.55
N GLY A 352 12.42 -22.12 -23.73
CA GLY A 352 12.94 -23.01 -22.68
C GLY A 352 12.04 -24.19 -22.30
N MET A 353 10.96 -24.44 -23.03
CA MET A 353 10.04 -25.58 -22.80
C MET A 353 10.00 -26.54 -23.99
N GLU A 354 9.47 -27.75 -23.74
CA GLU A 354 9.23 -28.78 -24.74
C GLU A 354 8.10 -28.42 -25.71
N ASP A 355 8.01 -29.15 -26.83
CA ASP A 355 6.92 -29.04 -27.80
C ASP A 355 5.57 -29.27 -27.12
N ILE A 356 4.63 -28.34 -27.28
CA ILE A 356 3.31 -28.39 -26.65
C ILE A 356 2.29 -29.15 -27.51
N ARG A 357 2.68 -29.53 -28.73
CA ARG A 357 1.81 -30.20 -29.69
C ARG A 357 1.89 -31.72 -29.51
N ASN A 358 0.80 -32.38 -29.87
CA ASN A 358 0.76 -33.83 -30.01
C ASN A 358 1.41 -34.28 -31.34
N GLU A 359 1.46 -35.60 -31.56
CA GLU A 359 2.05 -36.22 -32.76
C GLU A 359 1.39 -35.75 -34.07
N GLU A 360 0.13 -35.29 -34.02
CA GLU A 360 -0.63 -34.79 -35.17
C GLU A 360 -0.44 -33.27 -35.41
N GLY A 361 0.33 -32.61 -34.54
CA GLY A 361 0.63 -31.17 -34.60
C GLY A 361 -0.41 -30.27 -33.94
N PHE A 362 -1.33 -30.81 -33.15
CA PHE A 362 -2.32 -30.03 -32.39
C PHE A 362 -1.85 -29.78 -30.96
N TYR A 363 -2.04 -28.57 -30.43
CA TYR A 363 -1.82 -28.28 -29.01
C TYR A 363 -3.15 -28.10 -28.27
N PRO A 364 -3.24 -28.51 -26.99
CA PRO A 364 -4.41 -28.26 -26.16
C PRO A 364 -4.45 -26.78 -25.72
N THR A 365 -5.59 -26.11 -25.91
CA THR A 365 -5.74 -24.70 -25.48
C THR A 365 -6.08 -24.57 -24.00
N GLY A 366 -6.60 -25.64 -23.39
CA GLY A 366 -7.16 -25.62 -22.03
C GLY A 366 -8.52 -24.93 -21.92
N ASP A 367 -9.14 -24.55 -23.05
CA ASP A 367 -10.49 -23.99 -23.12
C ASP A 367 -11.48 -25.06 -23.61
N LEU A 368 -12.74 -24.93 -23.19
CA LEU A 368 -13.82 -25.86 -23.52
C LEU A 368 -14.79 -25.21 -24.51
N ALA A 369 -15.32 -26.01 -25.44
CA ALA A 369 -16.35 -25.56 -26.36
C ALA A 369 -17.33 -26.65 -26.76
N VAL A 370 -18.45 -26.22 -27.32
CA VAL A 370 -19.36 -27.05 -28.11
C VAL A 370 -19.36 -26.55 -29.55
N PHE A 371 -19.38 -27.46 -30.51
CA PHE A 371 -19.48 -27.15 -31.94
C PHE A 371 -20.89 -27.46 -32.46
N GLU A 372 -21.65 -26.43 -32.83
CA GLU A 372 -23.03 -26.57 -33.31
C GLU A 372 -23.32 -25.59 -34.45
N ASP A 373 -24.10 -26.03 -35.44
CA ASP A 373 -24.42 -25.27 -36.67
C ASP A 373 -23.18 -24.73 -37.41
N GLY A 374 -22.03 -25.42 -37.34
CA GLY A 374 -20.80 -24.98 -37.98
C GLY A 374 -20.04 -23.87 -37.23
N GLU A 375 -20.43 -23.56 -35.99
CA GLU A 375 -19.80 -22.52 -35.17
C GLU A 375 -19.40 -23.05 -33.77
N PHE A 376 -18.35 -22.46 -33.22
CA PHE A 376 -17.85 -22.77 -31.88
C PHE A 376 -18.48 -21.86 -30.82
N TYR A 377 -18.90 -22.47 -29.71
CA TYR A 377 -19.41 -21.79 -28.52
C TYR A 377 -18.46 -22.10 -27.35
N ILE A 378 -17.68 -21.11 -26.92
CA ILE A 378 -16.71 -21.29 -25.84
C ILE A 378 -17.44 -21.32 -24.49
N THR A 379 -17.39 -22.46 -23.80
CA THR A 379 -18.17 -22.74 -22.59
C THR A 379 -17.41 -22.49 -21.30
N GLY A 380 -16.08 -22.36 -21.35
CA GLY A 380 -15.27 -22.01 -20.19
C GLY A 380 -13.82 -22.44 -20.33
N ARG A 381 -13.08 -22.43 -19.22
CA ARG A 381 -11.72 -22.98 -19.16
C ARG A 381 -11.73 -24.28 -18.38
N LYS A 382 -10.99 -25.28 -18.86
CA LYS A 382 -10.85 -26.58 -18.19
C LYS A 382 -10.30 -26.45 -16.77
N ARG A 383 -9.51 -25.41 -16.50
CA ARG A 383 -8.98 -25.07 -15.15
C ARG A 383 -9.98 -24.39 -14.22
N ASP A 384 -11.04 -23.81 -14.76
CA ASP A 384 -12.12 -23.21 -13.96
C ASP A 384 -13.20 -24.25 -13.64
N LEU A 385 -13.06 -25.47 -14.14
CA LEU A 385 -13.94 -26.61 -13.88
C LEU A 385 -13.59 -27.26 -12.54
N VAL A 386 -14.48 -27.14 -11.57
CA VAL A 386 -14.39 -27.81 -10.28
C VAL A 386 -15.30 -29.04 -10.26
N ILE A 387 -14.79 -30.15 -9.74
CA ILE A 387 -15.58 -31.36 -9.53
C ILE A 387 -15.86 -31.49 -8.03
N GLN A 388 -17.14 -31.37 -7.67
CA GLN A 388 -17.61 -31.54 -6.29
C GLN A 388 -18.55 -32.74 -6.25
N ALA A 389 -18.17 -33.79 -5.52
CA ALA A 389 -18.96 -35.03 -5.38
C ALA A 389 -19.45 -35.61 -6.72
N GLY A 390 -18.61 -35.58 -7.77
CA GLY A 390 -18.91 -36.11 -9.10
C GLY A 390 -19.74 -35.18 -10.01
N ARG A 391 -20.15 -34.00 -9.53
CA ARG A 391 -20.79 -32.96 -10.35
C ARG A 391 -19.77 -31.90 -10.75
N LYS A 392 -19.86 -31.47 -12.01
CA LYS A 392 -19.03 -30.43 -12.61
C LYS A 392 -19.64 -29.05 -12.37
N PHE A 393 -18.83 -28.09 -11.92
CA PHE A 393 -19.22 -26.70 -11.71
C PHE A 393 -18.18 -25.79 -12.34
N MET A 394 -18.62 -24.79 -13.09
CA MET A 394 -17.74 -23.79 -13.66
C MET A 394 -17.64 -22.59 -12.70
N LEU A 395 -16.42 -22.26 -12.23
CA LEU A 395 -16.22 -21.14 -11.32
C LEU A 395 -16.67 -19.79 -11.93
N SER A 396 -16.53 -19.62 -13.25
CA SER A 396 -17.01 -18.41 -13.93
C SER A 396 -18.53 -18.25 -13.89
N ASP A 397 -19.29 -19.34 -13.85
CA ASP A 397 -20.75 -19.27 -13.74
C ASP A 397 -21.17 -18.81 -12.34
N ILE A 398 -20.42 -19.23 -11.31
CA ILE A 398 -20.61 -18.78 -9.93
C ILE A 398 -20.30 -17.27 -9.82
N ASP A 399 -19.24 -16.79 -10.49
CA ASP A 399 -18.96 -15.35 -10.55
C ASP A 399 -20.11 -14.58 -11.22
N LEU A 400 -20.69 -15.11 -12.30
CA LEU A 400 -21.82 -14.48 -12.99
C LEU A 400 -23.05 -14.40 -12.08
N VAL A 401 -23.35 -15.46 -11.35
CA VAL A 401 -24.44 -15.49 -10.37
C VAL A 401 -24.18 -14.50 -9.24
N LEU A 402 -22.97 -14.50 -8.67
CA LEU A 402 -22.56 -13.55 -7.62
C LEU A 402 -22.75 -12.10 -8.08
N ASN A 403 -22.29 -11.76 -9.29
CA ASN A 403 -22.43 -10.42 -9.86
C ASN A 403 -23.89 -10.01 -10.09
N ARG A 404 -24.82 -10.97 -10.23
CA ARG A 404 -26.26 -10.73 -10.31
C ARG A 404 -26.88 -10.53 -8.93
N LEU A 405 -26.50 -11.37 -7.95
CA LEU A 405 -27.00 -11.31 -6.58
C LEU A 405 -26.52 -10.06 -5.84
N LEU A 406 -25.27 -9.65 -6.08
CA LEU A 406 -24.63 -8.50 -5.46
C LEU A 406 -24.08 -7.55 -6.56
N PRO A 407 -24.94 -6.77 -7.23
CA PRO A 407 -24.51 -5.85 -8.28
C PRO A 407 -23.47 -4.82 -7.81
N GLU A 408 -23.47 -4.46 -6.52
CA GLU A 408 -22.55 -3.50 -5.93
C GLU A 408 -21.12 -4.01 -5.84
N VAL A 409 -20.90 -5.34 -5.80
CA VAL A 409 -19.56 -5.95 -5.77
C VAL A 409 -19.13 -6.49 -7.13
N LYS A 410 -19.82 -6.10 -8.21
CA LYS A 410 -19.51 -6.56 -9.57
C LYS A 410 -18.04 -6.31 -9.93
N GLY A 411 -17.34 -7.38 -10.32
CA GLY A 411 -15.89 -7.33 -10.64
C GLY A 411 -14.96 -7.20 -9.42
N ARG A 412 -15.52 -7.38 -8.21
CA ARG A 412 -14.87 -7.40 -6.89
C ARG A 412 -15.24 -8.65 -6.08
N GLY A 413 -15.72 -9.69 -6.76
CA GLY A 413 -16.00 -11.00 -6.19
C GLY A 413 -15.51 -12.10 -7.12
N VAL A 414 -14.99 -13.19 -6.55
CA VAL A 414 -14.44 -14.32 -7.31
C VAL A 414 -14.64 -15.64 -6.58
N ALA A 415 -15.08 -16.66 -7.30
CA ALA A 415 -15.12 -18.05 -6.85
C ALA A 415 -13.75 -18.71 -7.05
N CYS A 416 -13.28 -19.43 -6.05
CA CYS A 416 -12.00 -20.12 -6.04
C CYS A 416 -12.20 -21.59 -5.70
N GLU A 417 -11.38 -22.44 -6.31
CA GLU A 417 -11.22 -23.82 -5.87
C GLU A 417 -10.50 -23.85 -4.53
N LYS A 418 -11.03 -24.64 -3.60
CA LYS A 418 -10.42 -24.91 -2.29
C LYS A 418 -10.47 -26.40 -1.99
N TRP A 419 -9.32 -27.00 -1.69
CA TRP A 419 -9.30 -28.38 -1.23
C TRP A 419 -9.88 -28.49 0.20
N ASP A 420 -10.89 -29.35 0.41
CA ASP A 420 -11.41 -29.66 1.75
C ASP A 420 -10.95 -31.07 2.16
N GLU A 421 -9.93 -31.14 3.02
CA GLU A 421 -9.38 -32.41 3.53
C GLU A 421 -10.43 -33.27 4.25
N ARG A 422 -11.39 -32.65 4.93
CA ARG A 422 -12.43 -33.36 5.69
C ARG A 422 -13.44 -34.02 4.76
N LEU A 423 -13.70 -33.42 3.60
CA LEU A 423 -14.64 -33.95 2.61
C LEU A 423 -13.95 -34.82 1.54
N GLY A 424 -12.61 -34.77 1.46
CA GLY A 424 -11.83 -35.53 0.47
C GLY A 424 -12.14 -35.11 -0.98
N THR A 425 -12.64 -33.90 -1.18
CA THR A 425 -13.06 -33.35 -2.47
C THR A 425 -12.75 -31.85 -2.50
N THR A 426 -12.76 -31.26 -3.69
CA THR A 426 -12.74 -29.82 -3.86
C THR A 426 -14.06 -29.21 -3.40
N ALA A 427 -13.97 -28.19 -2.55
CA ALA A 427 -15.02 -27.23 -2.21
C ALA A 427 -14.80 -25.91 -2.96
N ILE A 428 -15.79 -25.02 -2.87
CA ILE A 428 -15.75 -23.71 -3.52
C ILE A 428 -15.76 -22.63 -2.44
N GLU A 429 -14.81 -21.70 -2.50
CA GLU A 429 -14.85 -20.49 -1.67
C GLU A 429 -15.05 -19.26 -2.54
N VAL A 430 -15.95 -18.37 -2.13
CA VAL A 430 -16.25 -17.13 -2.85
C VAL A 430 -15.71 -15.97 -2.03
N LEU A 431 -14.75 -15.25 -2.59
CA LEU A 431 -14.11 -14.11 -1.95
C LEU A 431 -14.73 -12.82 -2.48
N VAL A 432 -15.18 -11.93 -1.60
CA VAL A 432 -15.89 -10.69 -1.95
C VAL A 432 -15.23 -9.49 -1.30
N GLU A 433 -14.65 -8.58 -2.09
CA GLU A 433 -14.11 -7.33 -1.54
C GLU A 433 -15.24 -6.40 -1.13
N HIS A 434 -15.20 -5.97 0.13
CA HIS A 434 -16.21 -5.08 0.68
C HIS A 434 -15.58 -4.10 1.68
N PRO A 435 -16.00 -2.83 1.73
CA PRO A 435 -15.55 -1.91 2.78
C PRO A 435 -15.87 -2.48 4.17
N GLU A 436 -17.11 -2.86 4.44
CA GLU A 436 -17.51 -3.39 5.76
C GLU A 436 -17.17 -4.88 5.99
N PHE A 437 -16.10 -5.42 5.40
CA PHE A 437 -15.88 -6.87 5.30
C PHE A 437 -15.89 -7.62 6.64
N PHE A 438 -15.45 -7.01 7.74
CA PHE A 438 -15.45 -7.66 9.06
C PHE A 438 -16.71 -7.38 9.90
N ARG A 439 -17.60 -6.48 9.45
CA ARG A 439 -18.89 -6.20 10.11
C ARG A 439 -20.05 -6.90 9.42
N ARG A 440 -19.87 -7.19 8.14
CA ARG A 440 -20.87 -7.81 7.30
C ARG A 440 -21.01 -9.29 7.70
N ASN A 441 -22.23 -9.70 8.04
CA ASN A 441 -22.54 -11.00 8.63
C ASN A 441 -23.55 -11.83 7.81
N ASP A 442 -23.91 -11.38 6.60
CA ASP A 442 -24.82 -12.04 5.65
C ASP A 442 -24.09 -13.01 4.70
N ALA A 443 -22.83 -13.35 4.97
CA ALA A 443 -22.04 -14.25 4.12
C ALA A 443 -22.73 -15.61 3.95
N ASP A 444 -23.29 -16.17 5.04
CA ASP A 444 -24.01 -17.44 5.00
C ASP A 444 -25.30 -17.36 4.18
N ASP A 445 -26.03 -16.24 4.26
CA ASP A 445 -27.25 -16.00 3.48
C ASP A 445 -26.93 -15.93 1.97
N ILE A 446 -25.84 -15.24 1.60
CA ILE A 446 -25.35 -15.18 0.22
C ILE A 446 -24.91 -16.57 -0.25
N ALA A 447 -24.23 -17.33 0.62
CA ALA A 447 -23.82 -18.69 0.31
C ALA A 447 -25.04 -19.59 0.05
N VAL A 448 -26.12 -19.46 0.83
CA VAL A 448 -27.40 -20.16 0.58
C VAL A 448 -27.97 -19.80 -0.79
N GLN A 449 -28.01 -18.51 -1.14
CA GLN A 449 -28.54 -18.07 -2.45
C GLN A 449 -27.70 -18.61 -3.61
N LEU A 450 -26.37 -18.54 -3.51
CA LEU A 450 -25.46 -19.11 -4.50
C LEU A 450 -25.65 -20.62 -4.65
N ARG A 451 -25.79 -21.36 -3.54
CA ARG A 451 -26.08 -22.81 -3.57
C ARG A 451 -27.39 -23.12 -4.27
N ASN A 452 -28.45 -22.35 -3.99
CA ASN A 452 -29.76 -22.54 -4.61
C ASN A 452 -29.74 -22.29 -6.13
N GLU A 453 -28.98 -21.29 -6.60
CA GLU A 453 -28.94 -20.94 -8.02
C GLU A 453 -27.93 -21.77 -8.83
N THR A 454 -26.84 -22.22 -8.21
CA THR A 454 -25.76 -22.95 -8.91
C THR A 454 -25.83 -24.47 -8.68
N GLY A 455 -26.46 -24.91 -7.59
CA GLY A 455 -26.46 -26.31 -7.13
C GLY A 455 -25.15 -26.77 -6.50
N ALA A 456 -24.19 -25.87 -6.23
CA ALA A 456 -22.87 -26.19 -5.67
C ALA A 456 -22.90 -26.26 -4.13
N GLU A 457 -23.33 -27.40 -3.58
CA GLU A 457 -23.62 -27.54 -2.13
C GLU A 457 -22.45 -27.20 -1.16
N GLN A 458 -21.19 -27.35 -1.58
CA GLN A 458 -20.01 -27.11 -0.73
C GLN A 458 -19.39 -25.76 -1.09
N LEU A 459 -20.18 -24.70 -0.89
CA LEU A 459 -19.79 -23.32 -1.19
C LEU A 459 -19.80 -22.46 0.07
N THR A 460 -18.70 -21.76 0.35
CA THR A 460 -18.61 -20.73 1.40
C THR A 460 -18.38 -19.34 0.80
N VAL A 461 -18.74 -18.30 1.55
CA VAL A 461 -18.51 -16.90 1.17
C VAL A 461 -17.65 -16.24 2.25
N HIS A 462 -16.65 -15.48 1.83
CA HIS A 462 -15.79 -14.70 2.70
C HIS A 462 -15.73 -13.25 2.22
N PHE A 463 -16.02 -12.31 3.11
CA PHE A 463 -15.72 -10.91 2.85
C PHE A 463 -14.26 -10.60 3.16
N VAL A 464 -13.61 -9.91 2.24
CA VAL A 464 -12.20 -9.52 2.30
C VAL A 464 -12.07 -8.00 2.12
N PRO A 465 -10.98 -7.35 2.58
CA PRO A 465 -10.80 -5.91 2.37
C PRO A 465 -10.71 -5.54 0.88
N PRO A 466 -10.99 -4.27 0.53
CA PRO A 466 -10.69 -3.76 -0.81
C PRO A 466 -9.22 -3.98 -1.19
N ARG A 467 -8.95 -4.31 -2.46
CA ARG A 467 -7.60 -4.63 -3.00
C ARG A 467 -6.99 -5.94 -2.48
N PHE A 468 -7.80 -6.81 -1.89
CA PHE A 468 -7.38 -8.16 -1.49
C PHE A 468 -7.24 -9.09 -2.70
N LEU A 469 -8.16 -9.02 -3.67
CA LEU A 469 -8.19 -9.94 -4.79
C LEU A 469 -7.04 -9.68 -5.77
N THR A 470 -6.26 -10.72 -6.05
CA THR A 470 -5.13 -10.63 -6.97
C THR A 470 -5.63 -10.78 -8.40
N LYS A 471 -5.34 -9.78 -9.25
CA LYS A 471 -5.63 -9.81 -10.69
C LYS A 471 -4.34 -9.99 -11.50
N THR A 472 -4.43 -10.71 -12.61
CA THR A 472 -3.38 -10.76 -13.63
C THR A 472 -3.21 -9.37 -14.26
N SER A 473 -2.11 -9.19 -15.00
CA SER A 473 -1.90 -7.97 -15.79
C SER A 473 -3.02 -7.69 -16.80
N SER A 474 -3.76 -8.71 -17.26
CA SER A 474 -4.90 -8.58 -18.18
C SER A 474 -6.19 -8.20 -17.46
N GLY A 475 -6.13 -8.04 -16.13
CA GLY A 475 -7.29 -7.72 -15.30
C GLY A 475 -8.16 -8.93 -14.92
N LYS A 476 -7.79 -10.14 -15.34
CA LYS A 476 -8.47 -11.40 -14.96
C LYS A 476 -8.15 -11.76 -13.52
N PHE A 477 -9.08 -12.39 -12.80
CA PHE A 477 -8.78 -12.87 -11.45
C PHE A 477 -7.74 -13.99 -11.48
N ASN A 478 -6.76 -13.90 -10.59
CA ASN A 478 -5.89 -15.02 -10.25
C ASN A 478 -6.52 -15.75 -9.06
N ARG A 479 -7.44 -16.68 -9.37
CA ARG A 479 -8.23 -17.45 -8.38
C ARG A 479 -7.31 -18.16 -7.38
N ARG A 480 -6.29 -18.85 -7.90
CA ARG A 480 -5.30 -19.56 -7.08
C ARG A 480 -4.56 -18.63 -6.12
N ALA A 481 -3.98 -17.52 -6.62
CA ALA A 481 -3.27 -16.60 -5.75
C ALA A 481 -4.19 -15.94 -4.71
N SER A 482 -5.45 -15.65 -5.07
CA SER A 482 -6.43 -15.08 -4.14
C SER A 482 -6.84 -16.09 -3.05
N SER A 483 -7.02 -17.36 -3.41
CA SER A 483 -7.25 -18.46 -2.45
C SER A 483 -6.04 -18.70 -1.55
N GLU A 484 -4.82 -18.72 -2.11
CA GLU A 484 -3.58 -18.82 -1.33
C GLU A 484 -3.41 -17.64 -0.36
N ASP A 485 -3.69 -16.41 -0.81
CA ASP A 485 -3.67 -15.22 0.05
C ASP A 485 -4.71 -15.34 1.18
N MET A 486 -5.92 -15.82 0.89
CA MET A 486 -6.96 -16.08 1.90
C MET A 486 -6.50 -17.14 2.90
N GLN A 487 -5.88 -18.22 2.43
CA GLN A 487 -5.35 -19.26 3.31
C GLN A 487 -4.25 -18.71 4.22
N ARG A 488 -3.33 -17.86 3.72
CA ARG A 488 -2.31 -17.20 4.57
C ARG A 488 -2.95 -16.35 5.67
N VAL A 489 -4.03 -15.63 5.38
CA VAL A 489 -4.79 -14.88 6.40
C VAL A 489 -5.41 -15.81 7.44
N LEU A 490 -6.07 -16.89 7.01
CA LEU A 490 -6.66 -17.86 7.93
C LEU A 490 -5.58 -18.53 8.81
N ASP A 491 -4.44 -18.90 8.23
CA ASP A 491 -3.31 -19.47 8.94
C ASP A 491 -2.73 -18.48 9.96
N ALA A 492 -2.57 -17.21 9.57
CA ALA A 492 -2.06 -16.16 10.47
C ALA A 492 -3.00 -15.90 11.65
N ARG A 493 -4.32 -15.93 11.42
CA ARG A 493 -5.33 -15.71 12.47
C ARG A 493 -5.52 -16.93 13.38
N THR A 494 -5.17 -18.13 12.94
CA THR A 494 -5.27 -19.37 13.73
C THR A 494 -3.96 -19.73 14.43
N LYS A 495 -2.81 -19.29 13.90
CA LYS A 495 -1.53 -19.36 14.62
C LYS A 495 -1.60 -18.48 15.87
N SER A 496 -1.56 -19.11 17.04
CA SER A 496 -1.16 -18.43 18.28
C SER A 496 0.18 -17.75 18.01
N THR A 497 0.23 -16.42 18.08
CA THR A 497 1.45 -15.65 17.85
C THR A 497 2.53 -16.12 18.83
N LYS A 498 3.48 -16.92 18.34
CA LYS A 498 4.77 -17.03 18.99
C LYS A 498 5.39 -15.65 18.80
N GLY A 499 5.66 -14.96 19.91
CA GLY A 499 6.30 -13.64 19.89
C GLY A 499 7.56 -13.65 19.02
N THR A 500 7.90 -12.47 18.49
CA THR A 500 9.10 -12.24 17.66
C THR A 500 10.37 -12.72 18.34
N ASP A 501 11.42 -13.00 17.54
CA ASP A 501 12.71 -13.44 18.07
C ASP A 501 13.41 -12.31 18.85
N PRO A 502 13.54 -12.40 20.20
CA PRO A 502 14.21 -11.38 21.02
C PRO A 502 15.68 -11.17 20.63
N ILE A 503 16.31 -12.13 19.94
CA ILE A 503 17.65 -11.98 19.38
C ILE A 503 17.65 -11.02 18.21
N ALA A 504 16.73 -11.19 17.26
CA ALA A 504 16.58 -10.29 16.11
C ALA A 504 16.28 -8.86 16.59
N ASP A 505 15.48 -8.73 17.65
CA ASP A 505 15.18 -7.43 18.25
C ASP A 505 16.40 -6.80 18.90
N LEU A 506 17.16 -7.56 19.69
CA LEU A 506 18.42 -7.09 20.28
C LEU A 506 19.39 -6.62 19.19
N GLU A 507 19.52 -7.40 18.11
CA GLU A 507 20.40 -7.10 16.98
C GLU A 507 19.99 -5.86 16.20
N ALA A 508 18.70 -5.75 15.83
CA ALA A 508 18.18 -4.59 15.13
C ALA A 508 18.28 -3.32 15.97
N SER A 509 17.87 -3.41 17.24
CA SER A 509 17.80 -2.30 18.19
C SER A 509 19.14 -1.67 18.52
N PHE A 510 20.20 -2.48 18.55
CA PHE A 510 21.53 -2.06 18.99
C PHE A 510 22.60 -2.29 17.93
N SER A 511 22.22 -2.41 16.65
CA SER A 511 23.11 -2.68 15.51
C SER A 511 24.32 -1.76 15.42
N LYS A 512 24.22 -0.52 15.91
CA LYS A 512 25.28 0.50 15.89
C LYS A 512 25.98 0.71 17.24
N ALA A 513 25.59 -0.02 18.27
CA ALA A 513 26.25 0.03 19.59
C ALA A 513 27.56 -0.77 19.57
N ASP A 514 28.45 -0.54 20.53
CA ASP A 514 29.57 -1.45 20.77
C ASP A 514 29.09 -2.64 21.61
N TRP A 515 29.03 -3.81 20.99
CA TRP A 515 28.51 -5.05 21.59
C TRP A 515 29.47 -5.70 22.60
N THR A 516 30.72 -5.21 22.67
CA THR A 516 31.76 -5.76 23.53
C THR A 516 31.85 -5.06 24.88
N LEU A 517 31.48 -3.77 24.93
CA LEU A 517 31.53 -2.96 26.15
C LEU A 517 30.33 -3.22 27.09
N PRO A 518 30.47 -2.94 28.40
CA PRO A 518 29.36 -2.94 29.35
C PRO A 518 28.22 -2.03 28.87
N VAL A 519 26.97 -2.50 28.95
CA VAL A 519 25.82 -1.73 28.43
C VAL A 519 25.67 -0.37 29.12
N SER A 520 26.05 -0.21 30.39
CA SER A 520 26.04 1.10 31.06
C SER A 520 27.06 2.09 30.50
N ALA A 521 28.07 1.59 29.79
CA ALA A 521 29.10 2.40 29.14
C ALA A 521 28.83 2.55 27.64
N SER A 522 28.14 1.63 26.98
CA SER A 522 27.84 1.70 25.55
C SER A 522 26.44 2.23 25.23
N LEU A 523 25.49 2.15 26.16
CA LEU A 523 24.09 2.51 25.97
C LEU A 523 23.66 3.66 26.88
N ASP A 524 22.86 4.56 26.33
CA ASP A 524 22.20 5.64 27.09
C ASP A 524 21.04 5.12 27.97
N SER A 525 20.48 5.99 28.81
CA SER A 525 19.38 5.62 29.72
C SER A 525 18.13 5.04 29.04
N LEU A 526 17.86 5.42 27.80
CA LEU A 526 16.72 4.96 27.01
C LEU A 526 17.02 3.59 26.37
N SER A 527 18.19 3.46 25.75
CA SER A 527 18.73 2.21 25.22
C SER A 527 18.82 1.12 26.30
N LEU A 528 19.19 1.51 27.53
CA LEU A 528 19.16 0.62 28.70
C LEU A 528 17.73 0.19 29.09
N THR A 529 16.75 1.05 28.90
CA THR A 529 15.34 0.74 29.16
C THR A 529 14.80 -0.24 28.12
N MET A 530 15.15 -0.03 26.85
CA MET A 530 14.76 -0.93 25.77
C MET A 530 15.41 -2.30 25.90
N LEU A 531 16.69 -2.35 26.30
CA LEU A 531 17.35 -3.60 26.64
C LEU A 531 16.63 -4.31 27.79
N ARG A 532 16.22 -3.59 28.85
CA ARG A 532 15.44 -4.18 29.95
C ARG A 532 14.11 -4.76 29.48
N VAL A 533 13.44 -4.14 28.49
CA VAL A 533 12.22 -4.68 27.91
C VAL A 533 12.47 -6.03 27.27
N ILE A 534 13.44 -6.10 26.34
CA ILE A 534 13.80 -7.33 25.61
C ILE A 534 14.20 -8.43 26.60
N LEU A 535 15.01 -8.09 27.60
CA LEU A 535 15.45 -9.04 28.62
C LEU A 535 14.31 -9.51 29.53
N ASN A 536 13.36 -8.64 29.86
CA ASN A 536 12.24 -8.97 30.74
C ASN A 536 11.24 -9.92 30.06
N GLU A 537 11.09 -9.85 28.74
CA GLU A 537 10.31 -10.83 27.97
C GLU A 537 10.87 -12.26 28.11
N GLU A 538 12.20 -12.37 28.27
CA GLU A 538 12.93 -13.63 28.43
C GLU A 538 13.27 -13.96 29.91
N ASN A 539 12.72 -13.21 30.88
CA ASN A 539 13.03 -13.32 32.32
C ASN A 539 14.53 -13.17 32.68
N ILE A 540 15.29 -12.39 31.90
CA ILE A 540 16.70 -12.12 32.15
C ILE A 540 16.85 -10.83 32.96
N LEU A 541 17.60 -10.90 34.07
CA LEU A 541 17.89 -9.73 34.89
C LEU A 541 18.90 -8.81 34.21
N PHE A 542 18.58 -7.52 34.22
CA PHE A 542 19.49 -6.46 33.78
C PHE A 542 20.43 -6.04 34.92
N ASP A 543 21.73 -5.97 34.65
CA ASP A 543 22.77 -5.61 35.63
C ASP A 543 23.61 -4.38 35.24
N GLY A 544 23.41 -3.82 34.04
CA GLY A 544 24.17 -2.68 33.50
C GLY A 544 25.64 -2.96 33.15
N LYS A 545 26.25 -4.00 33.70
CA LYS A 545 27.69 -4.30 33.57
C LYS A 545 27.98 -5.35 32.48
N THR A 546 26.97 -6.13 32.12
CA THR A 546 27.01 -7.13 31.05
C THR A 546 26.96 -6.44 29.67
N SER A 547 27.69 -6.98 28.69
CA SER A 547 27.70 -6.49 27.30
C SER A 547 26.54 -7.06 26.48
N LEU A 548 26.20 -6.44 25.33
CA LEU A 548 25.13 -6.94 24.44
C LEU A 548 25.42 -8.36 23.93
N ASN A 549 26.67 -8.68 23.58
CA ASN A 549 27.07 -10.05 23.19
C ASN A 549 26.76 -11.08 24.28
N SER A 550 26.96 -10.70 25.54
CA SER A 550 26.70 -11.59 26.68
C SER A 550 25.19 -11.73 26.95
N TYR A 551 24.41 -10.66 26.77
CA TYR A 551 22.95 -10.75 26.85
C TYR A 551 22.36 -11.61 25.73
N ARG A 552 22.86 -11.48 24.49
CA ARG A 552 22.49 -12.34 23.36
C ARG A 552 22.69 -13.82 23.68
N ALA A 553 23.84 -14.17 24.27
CA ALA A 553 24.13 -15.54 24.69
C ALA A 553 23.16 -16.03 25.78
N LYS A 554 22.85 -15.19 26.78
CA LYS A 554 21.87 -15.50 27.83
C LYS A 554 20.47 -15.76 27.27
N ILE A 555 20.03 -14.99 26.27
CA ILE A 555 18.74 -15.22 25.58
C ILE A 555 18.76 -16.57 24.84
N LEU A 556 19.82 -16.87 24.09
CA LEU A 556 19.95 -18.17 23.40
C LEU A 556 19.98 -19.35 24.37
N GLU A 557 20.60 -19.19 25.54
CA GLU A 557 20.65 -20.20 26.59
C GLU A 557 19.28 -20.41 27.25
N ALA A 558 18.59 -19.32 27.60
CA ALA A 558 17.23 -19.37 28.15
C ALA A 558 16.24 -20.10 27.23
N ARG A 559 16.47 -20.05 25.91
CA ARG A 559 15.64 -20.73 24.90
C ARG A 559 16.07 -22.17 24.57
N LYS A 560 17.26 -22.62 25.00
CA LYS A 560 17.78 -23.99 24.78
C LYS A 560 17.48 -24.93 25.96
N VAL A 561 17.28 -24.39 27.15
CA VAL A 561 16.88 -25.15 28.33
C VAL A 561 15.35 -25.13 28.35
N ASP A 562 14.69 -26.28 28.24
CA ASP A 562 13.28 -26.39 28.68
C ASP A 562 13.24 -25.85 30.11
N ALA A 563 12.69 -24.64 30.28
CA ALA A 563 12.90 -23.83 31.48
C ALA A 563 12.70 -24.68 32.76
N PRO A 564 13.67 -24.71 33.70
CA PRO A 564 13.54 -25.52 34.90
C PRO A 564 12.33 -25.01 35.69
N GLU A 565 11.27 -25.83 35.75
CA GLU A 565 10.03 -25.57 36.49
C GLU A 565 9.66 -24.08 36.59
N ALA A 566 9.57 -23.39 35.46
CA ALA A 566 8.88 -22.10 35.45
C ALA A 566 7.45 -22.40 35.87
N LYS A 567 7.04 -21.95 37.08
CA LYS A 567 5.66 -22.09 37.58
C LYS A 567 4.70 -21.82 36.42
N ALA A 568 3.72 -22.71 36.22
CA ALA A 568 2.73 -22.56 35.17
C ALA A 568 2.25 -21.09 35.12
N PRO A 569 2.25 -20.45 33.94
CA PRO A 569 1.98 -19.03 33.83
C PRO A 569 0.63 -18.74 34.49
N GLN A 570 0.66 -17.90 35.53
CA GLN A 570 -0.53 -17.64 36.33
C GLN A 570 -1.50 -16.80 35.50
N GLU A 571 -2.71 -17.31 35.29
CA GLU A 571 -3.78 -16.54 34.65
C GLU A 571 -4.02 -15.22 35.38
N ALA A 572 -3.94 -14.11 34.65
CA ALA A 572 -4.08 -12.76 35.17
C ALA A 572 -5.02 -11.92 34.30
N ILE A 573 -5.62 -10.90 34.90
CA ILE A 573 -6.29 -9.82 34.17
C ILE A 573 -5.20 -8.86 33.73
N HIS A 574 -5.03 -8.69 32.42
CA HIS A 574 -4.01 -7.85 31.84
C HIS A 574 -4.59 -6.53 31.33
N ILE A 575 -4.29 -5.43 32.01
CA ILE A 575 -4.71 -4.09 31.61
C ILE A 575 -3.63 -3.48 30.73
N VAL A 576 -3.96 -3.15 29.49
CA VAL A 576 -3.07 -2.43 28.57
C VAL A 576 -3.56 -0.99 28.44
N SER A 577 -2.70 -0.02 28.77
CA SER A 577 -3.04 1.40 28.75
C SER A 577 -2.40 2.11 27.57
N LEU A 578 -3.21 2.73 26.73
CA LEU A 578 -2.80 3.67 25.68
C LEU A 578 -2.97 5.13 26.10
N ALA A 579 -3.46 5.38 27.31
CA ALA A 579 -3.61 6.72 27.88
C ALA A 579 -2.28 7.46 28.10
N ASP A 580 -2.31 8.79 28.15
CA ASP A 580 -1.11 9.62 28.39
C ASP A 580 -0.49 9.35 29.78
N ARG A 581 0.82 9.51 29.85
CA ARG A 581 1.61 9.27 31.06
C ARG A 581 1.17 10.05 32.30
N LYS A 582 0.53 11.22 32.17
CA LYS A 582 -0.02 11.89 33.36
C LYS A 582 -1.02 11.02 34.10
N LEU A 583 -1.82 10.24 33.38
CA LEU A 583 -2.77 9.30 33.93
C LEU A 583 -2.05 8.04 34.41
N THR A 584 -1.18 7.46 33.58
CA THR A 584 -0.56 6.16 33.91
C THR A 584 0.49 6.25 35.02
N ASP A 585 1.18 7.37 35.20
CA ASP A 585 2.14 7.59 36.31
C ASP A 585 1.46 7.72 37.67
N ALA A 586 0.17 8.09 37.70
CA ALA A 586 -0.58 8.24 38.95
C ALA A 586 -0.91 6.88 39.59
N ILE A 587 -0.99 5.81 38.80
CA ILE A 587 -1.28 4.44 39.26
C ILE A 587 -0.07 3.88 40.03
N LYS A 588 -0.26 3.34 41.22
CA LYS A 588 0.82 2.76 42.05
C LYS A 588 0.67 1.24 42.19
N PRO A 589 1.74 0.50 42.53
CA PRO A 589 1.65 -0.94 42.78
C PRO A 589 0.56 -1.30 43.79
N GLU A 590 0.36 -0.46 44.81
CA GLU A 590 -0.71 -0.63 45.80
C GLU A 590 -2.13 -0.58 45.19
N ASP A 591 -2.35 0.25 44.16
CA ASP A 591 -3.64 0.34 43.46
C ASP A 591 -3.93 -0.94 42.67
N ILE A 592 -2.91 -1.51 42.01
CA ILE A 592 -3.01 -2.78 41.27
C ILE A 592 -3.24 -3.96 42.22
N GLU A 593 -2.61 -3.95 43.39
CA GLU A 593 -2.84 -4.95 44.43
C GLU A 593 -4.27 -4.86 44.99
N ALA A 594 -4.78 -3.65 45.22
CA ALA A 594 -6.16 -3.43 45.63
C ALA A 594 -7.15 -3.95 44.57
N LEU A 595 -6.88 -3.69 43.29
CA LEU A 595 -7.69 -4.17 42.18
C LEU A 595 -7.62 -5.70 42.05
N SER A 596 -6.44 -6.29 42.25
CA SER A 596 -6.26 -7.76 42.26
C SER A 596 -7.10 -8.43 43.34
N LYS A 597 -7.14 -7.83 44.55
CA LYS A 597 -8.02 -8.29 45.64
C LYS A 597 -9.49 -8.17 45.27
N ARG A 598 -9.88 -7.08 44.59
CA ARG A 598 -11.27 -6.86 44.15
C ARG A 598 -11.71 -7.88 43.11
N PHE A 599 -10.85 -8.22 42.14
CA PHE A 599 -11.14 -9.25 41.14
C PHE A 599 -10.97 -10.69 41.64
N GLY A 600 -10.33 -10.88 42.79
CA GLY A 600 -9.96 -12.22 43.28
C GLY A 600 -8.94 -12.92 42.36
N ARG A 601 -8.22 -12.16 41.53
CA ARG A 601 -7.26 -12.65 40.53
C ARG A 601 -6.08 -11.68 40.45
N LYS A 602 -4.92 -12.18 40.02
CA LYS A 602 -3.76 -11.31 39.77
C LYS A 602 -4.08 -10.32 38.65
N VAL A 603 -3.76 -9.05 38.85
CA VAL A 603 -3.84 -8.01 37.81
C VAL A 603 -2.42 -7.57 37.44
N THR A 604 -2.18 -7.39 36.15
CA THR A 604 -0.98 -6.73 35.65
C THR A 604 -1.36 -5.53 34.80
N PHE A 605 -0.52 -4.50 34.83
CA PHE A 605 -0.74 -3.26 34.08
C PHE A 605 0.46 -2.98 33.17
N GLU A 606 0.22 -2.73 31.90
CA GLU A 606 1.24 -2.33 30.93
C GLU A 606 0.82 -1.05 30.22
N HIS A 607 1.67 -0.02 30.24
CA HIS A 607 1.48 1.15 29.37
C HIS A 607 2.24 0.93 28.04
N LEU A 608 1.53 1.09 26.92
CA LEU A 608 2.09 1.03 25.57
C LEU A 608 1.92 2.38 24.89
N CYS A 609 3.01 2.90 24.35
CA CYS A 609 3.03 4.17 23.66
C CYS A 609 2.76 3.95 22.16
N LEU A 610 1.47 3.98 21.78
CA LEU A 610 0.98 3.74 20.41
C LEU A 610 0.31 4.98 19.81
N PRO A 611 0.22 5.07 18.47
CA PRO A 611 -0.61 6.08 17.79
C PRO A 611 -2.06 6.07 18.30
N PRO A 612 -2.84 7.13 18.01
CA PRO A 612 -4.26 7.15 18.40
C PRO A 612 -5.05 6.02 17.72
N SER A 613 -6.15 5.63 18.35
CA SER A 613 -6.96 4.47 17.94
C SER A 613 -7.32 4.33 16.45
N PRO A 614 -7.57 5.39 15.64
CA PRO A 614 -7.84 5.22 14.22
C PRO A 614 -6.63 4.65 13.45
N ILE A 615 -5.42 5.07 13.83
CA ILE A 615 -4.18 4.56 13.22
C ILE A 615 -3.95 3.13 13.66
N VAL A 616 -4.12 2.83 14.96
CA VAL A 616 -4.00 1.47 15.49
C VAL A 616 -4.98 0.51 14.80
N LEU A 617 -6.23 0.92 14.60
CA LEU A 617 -7.23 0.11 13.90
C LEU A 617 -6.84 -0.12 12.43
N SER A 618 -6.41 0.92 11.72
CA SER A 618 -5.96 0.80 10.32
C SER A 618 -4.79 -0.18 10.21
N ASP A 619 -3.80 -0.04 11.09
CA ASP A 619 -2.59 -0.86 11.05
C ASP A 619 -2.83 -2.29 11.56
N LEU A 620 -3.79 -2.50 12.47
CA LEU A 620 -4.25 -3.86 12.85
C LEU A 620 -4.92 -4.58 11.67
N VAL A 621 -5.76 -3.87 10.90
CA VAL A 621 -6.34 -4.44 9.68
C VAL A 621 -5.26 -4.76 8.66
N PHE A 622 -4.28 -3.87 8.48
CA PHE A 622 -3.12 -4.14 7.65
C PHE A 622 -2.42 -5.44 8.09
N HIS A 623 -2.11 -5.53 9.38
CA HIS A 623 -1.40 -6.67 9.97
C HIS A 623 -2.16 -7.99 9.74
N ASP A 624 -3.49 -8.00 9.89
CA ASP A 624 -4.25 -9.25 9.79
C ASP A 624 -4.53 -9.70 8.35
N TRP A 625 -4.60 -8.75 7.41
CA TRP A 625 -5.08 -9.04 6.05
C TRP A 625 -4.05 -8.83 4.94
N PHE A 626 -3.06 -7.97 5.16
CA PHE A 626 -2.08 -7.58 4.16
C PHE A 626 -0.68 -8.08 4.49
N GLN A 627 -0.23 -7.93 5.75
CA GLN A 627 1.08 -8.40 6.19
C GLN A 627 1.33 -9.90 5.95
N PRO A 628 0.37 -10.84 6.08
CA PRO A 628 0.62 -12.27 5.83
C PRO A 628 1.07 -12.57 4.39
N ARG A 629 0.97 -11.59 3.49
CA ARG A 629 1.36 -11.68 2.08
C ARG A 629 2.77 -11.13 1.82
N ILE A 630 3.36 -10.40 2.77
CA ILE A 630 4.63 -9.68 2.64
C ILE A 630 5.49 -9.75 3.91
N ASP A 631 5.46 -10.88 4.61
CA ASP A 631 6.17 -11.07 5.88
C ASP A 631 7.66 -10.75 5.78
N GLY A 632 8.19 -10.11 6.82
CA GLY A 632 9.55 -9.59 6.87
C GLY A 632 9.94 -9.13 8.28
N PRO A 633 11.22 -9.24 8.67
CA PRO A 633 11.67 -8.87 10.02
C PRO A 633 11.38 -7.40 10.39
N GLU A 634 11.17 -6.52 9.39
CA GLU A 634 10.81 -5.13 9.56
C GLU A 634 9.46 -4.89 10.27
N PHE A 635 8.54 -5.85 10.26
CA PHE A 635 7.24 -5.73 10.96
C PHE A 635 7.31 -6.04 12.46
N GLY A 636 8.40 -6.65 12.94
CA GLY A 636 8.43 -7.25 14.29
C GLY A 636 8.08 -6.28 15.42
N ALA A 637 8.47 -5.01 15.30
CA ALA A 637 8.16 -3.99 16.30
C ALA A 637 6.66 -3.68 16.41
N ILE A 638 5.95 -3.67 15.27
CA ILE A 638 4.49 -3.53 15.19
C ILE A 638 3.82 -4.80 15.70
N ASP A 639 4.34 -5.97 15.31
CA ASP A 639 3.81 -7.27 15.74
C ASP A 639 3.77 -7.39 17.25
N ARG A 640 4.87 -7.05 17.96
CA ARG A 640 4.94 -7.06 19.43
C ARG A 640 3.92 -6.11 20.08
N ALA A 641 3.74 -4.93 19.51
CA ALA A 641 2.78 -3.96 19.99
C ALA A 641 1.34 -4.51 19.89
N PHE A 642 0.99 -5.08 18.74
CA PHE A 642 -0.33 -5.67 18.50
C PHE A 642 -0.56 -6.97 19.26
N ASP A 643 0.47 -7.76 19.45
CA ASP A 643 0.48 -8.93 20.31
C ASP A 643 0.15 -8.57 21.76
N SER A 644 0.72 -7.47 22.26
CA SER A 644 0.42 -6.98 23.60
C SER A 644 -1.02 -6.50 23.71
N LEU A 645 -1.55 -5.82 22.68
CA LEU A 645 -2.96 -5.46 22.60
C LEU A 645 -3.89 -6.68 22.55
N ARG A 646 -3.63 -7.66 21.69
CA ARG A 646 -4.46 -8.88 21.54
C ARG A 646 -4.51 -9.74 22.80
N ARG A 647 -3.51 -9.62 23.68
CA ARG A 647 -3.44 -10.32 24.98
C ARG A 647 -4.04 -9.53 26.14
N ALA A 648 -4.53 -8.32 25.90
CA ALA A 648 -5.18 -7.51 26.91
C ALA A 648 -6.52 -8.14 27.31
N SER A 649 -6.81 -8.08 28.61
CA SER A 649 -8.15 -8.33 29.15
C SER A 649 -9.02 -7.08 29.03
N LEU A 650 -8.39 -5.91 29.05
CA LEU A 650 -9.01 -4.59 29.03
C LEU A 650 -8.01 -3.56 28.49
N ILE A 651 -8.49 -2.62 27.67
CA ILE A 651 -7.70 -1.49 27.18
C ILE A 651 -8.14 -0.20 27.86
N LEU A 652 -7.19 0.60 28.34
CA LEU A 652 -7.43 1.90 28.99
C LEU A 652 -7.00 3.05 28.07
N MET A 653 -7.88 4.04 27.86
CA MET A 653 -7.65 5.20 26.99
C MET A 653 -8.05 6.52 27.66
N ASP A 654 -7.45 7.63 27.24
CA ASP A 654 -7.83 8.99 27.67
C ASP A 654 -7.92 9.99 26.52
N ASP A 655 -8.62 11.10 26.77
CA ASP A 655 -8.88 12.15 25.77
C ASP A 655 -7.64 12.98 25.43
N LEU A 656 -6.63 12.97 26.30
CA LEU A 656 -5.34 13.60 26.03
C LEU A 656 -4.60 12.86 24.91
N ALA A 657 -4.46 11.53 25.01
CA ALA A 657 -3.79 10.72 23.98
C ALA A 657 -4.65 10.50 22.73
N GLU A 658 -5.98 10.44 22.85
CA GLU A 658 -6.87 10.15 21.72
C GLU A 658 -7.32 11.38 20.92
N ILE A 659 -7.34 12.57 21.54
CA ILE A 659 -7.90 13.79 20.91
C ILE A 659 -6.89 14.95 20.95
N SER A 660 -6.46 15.35 22.15
CA SER A 660 -5.71 16.61 22.33
C SER A 660 -4.35 16.62 21.64
N ILE A 661 -3.59 15.53 21.78
CA ILE A 661 -2.25 15.37 21.23
C ILE A 661 -2.32 15.10 19.71
N PRO A 662 -3.16 14.17 19.22
CA PRO A 662 -3.21 13.83 17.79
C PRO A 662 -3.41 14.98 16.84
N ILE A 663 -4.31 15.92 17.16
CA ILE A 663 -4.61 17.08 16.29
C ILE A 663 -3.39 17.97 16.04
N LYS A 664 -2.29 17.81 16.78
CA LYS A 664 -1.03 18.58 16.63
C LYS A 664 0.08 17.80 15.94
N GLN A 665 -0.23 16.64 15.38
CA GLN A 665 0.76 15.70 14.90
C GLN A 665 0.41 15.19 13.52
N THR A 666 1.43 14.72 12.83
CA THR A 666 1.31 14.02 11.55
C THR A 666 1.77 12.61 11.77
N TYR A 667 0.97 11.63 11.36
CA TYR A 667 1.19 10.22 11.59
C TYR A 667 1.57 9.52 10.30
N THR A 668 2.44 8.52 10.42
CA THR A 668 2.58 7.50 9.39
C THR A 668 1.61 6.36 9.70
N VAL A 669 0.99 5.81 8.66
CA VAL A 669 0.04 4.68 8.73
C VAL A 669 0.46 3.64 7.70
N LEU A 670 0.31 2.35 7.98
CA LEU A 670 0.62 1.31 7.01
C LEU A 670 -0.26 1.45 5.78
N SER A 671 0.37 1.41 4.61
CA SER A 671 -0.28 1.69 3.34
C SER A 671 -0.86 0.42 2.74
N HIS A 672 -2.18 0.38 2.59
CA HIS A 672 -2.87 -0.75 1.94
C HIS A 672 -2.64 -0.88 0.43
N THR A 673 -1.92 0.07 -0.20
CA THR A 673 -1.38 -0.13 -1.56
C THR A 673 -0.10 -0.96 -1.56
N LEU A 674 0.47 -1.24 -0.39
CA LEU A 674 1.82 -1.78 -0.22
C LEU A 674 2.90 -0.87 -0.83
N GLU A 675 2.63 0.43 -0.92
CA GLU A 675 3.55 1.45 -1.41
C GLU A 675 3.90 2.43 -0.30
N ARG A 676 5.10 3.02 -0.41
CA ARG A 676 5.58 4.05 0.49
C ARG A 676 5.35 5.43 -0.14
N ASP A 677 4.59 6.27 0.53
CA ASP A 677 4.46 7.69 0.23
C ASP A 677 5.81 8.39 0.49
N PRO A 678 6.42 9.08 -0.50
CA PRO A 678 7.67 9.81 -0.29
C PRO A 678 7.61 10.82 0.86
N ARG A 679 6.42 11.35 1.17
CA ARG A 679 6.22 12.30 2.28
C ARG A 679 6.39 11.62 3.64
N ALA A 680 6.24 10.30 3.73
CA ALA A 680 6.45 9.56 4.98
C ALA A 680 7.89 9.68 5.48
N ASP A 681 8.86 9.88 4.58
CA ASP A 681 10.26 10.10 4.94
C ASP A 681 10.48 11.44 5.68
N ARG A 682 9.53 12.38 5.57
CA ARG A 682 9.55 13.70 6.22
C ARG A 682 8.86 13.70 7.59
N VAL A 683 8.21 12.62 8.00
CA VAL A 683 7.57 12.51 9.31
C VAL A 683 8.61 12.04 10.32
N LEU A 684 8.95 12.88 11.29
CA LEU A 684 9.74 12.44 12.44
C LEU A 684 8.85 11.80 13.47
N VAL A 685 9.30 10.68 13.99
CA VAL A 685 8.70 10.04 15.15
C VAL A 685 9.72 10.09 16.29
N ARG A 686 9.25 10.44 17.48
CA ARG A 686 10.04 10.32 18.70
C ARG A 686 10.48 8.86 18.84
N TRP A 687 11.61 8.59 19.48
CA TRP A 687 12.00 7.21 19.79
C TRP A 687 10.84 6.47 20.45
N GLN A 688 10.35 5.38 19.88
CA GLN A 688 9.12 4.67 20.27
C GLN A 688 9.26 3.17 19.91
N ARG A 689 8.49 2.28 20.55
CA ARG A 689 8.46 0.85 20.16
C ARG A 689 7.85 0.63 18.78
N TYR A 690 6.85 1.44 18.42
CA TYR A 690 6.04 1.25 17.22
C TYR A 690 6.76 1.55 15.88
N PRO A 691 7.57 2.62 15.71
CA PRO A 691 8.06 3.05 14.41
C PRO A 691 9.46 2.55 14.04
N GLN A 692 10.07 1.60 14.78
CA GLN A 692 11.52 1.34 14.71
C GLN A 692 12.04 1.10 13.28
N MET A 693 11.22 0.46 12.43
CA MET A 693 11.53 0.13 11.04
C MET A 693 10.57 0.79 10.04
N ASN A 694 9.83 1.83 10.45
CA ASN A 694 8.84 2.51 9.59
C ASN A 694 9.45 3.07 8.31
N HIS A 695 10.76 3.28 8.22
CA HIS A 695 11.44 3.73 7.00
C HIS A 695 11.54 2.67 5.91
N LEU A 696 11.42 1.37 6.27
CA LEU A 696 11.42 0.24 5.33
C LEU A 696 10.01 -0.22 4.97
N LEU A 697 9.02 0.15 5.79
CA LEU A 697 7.64 -0.30 5.63
C LEU A 697 6.90 0.51 4.55
N PRO A 698 5.87 -0.09 3.92
CA PRO A 698 4.94 0.65 3.07
C PRO A 698 4.08 1.57 3.97
N MET A 699 4.39 2.87 3.95
CA MET A 699 3.71 3.86 4.80
C MET A 699 3.02 4.94 3.97
N SER A 700 1.89 5.42 4.45
CA SER A 700 1.22 6.63 4.01
C SER A 700 1.28 7.71 5.10
N VAL A 701 0.82 8.93 4.80
CA VAL A 701 0.90 10.08 5.72
C VAL A 701 -0.46 10.68 5.98
N ILE A 702 -0.80 10.86 7.26
CA ILE A 702 -2.07 11.42 7.75
C ILE A 702 -1.82 12.55 8.74
N SER A 703 -2.38 13.72 8.44
CA SER A 703 -2.49 14.82 9.38
C SER A 703 -3.48 14.47 10.48
N GLY A 704 -3.13 14.73 11.73
CA GLY A 704 -4.06 14.60 12.85
C GLY A 704 -5.26 15.53 12.77
N GLU A 705 -5.17 16.63 12.01
CA GLU A 705 -6.32 17.52 11.71
C GLU A 705 -7.32 16.88 10.73
N ASP A 706 -6.90 15.86 9.97
CA ASP A 706 -7.79 15.11 9.07
C ASP A 706 -8.49 13.93 9.77
N MET A 707 -8.15 13.64 11.04
CA MET A 707 -8.73 12.51 11.77
C MET A 707 -10.11 12.84 12.35
N PRO A 708 -11.16 12.05 12.08
CA PRO A 708 -12.50 12.28 12.61
C PRO A 708 -12.55 12.37 14.15
N LEU A 709 -13.30 13.32 14.69
CA LEU A 709 -13.45 13.53 16.13
C LEU A 709 -14.81 13.14 16.68
N ALA A 710 -15.89 13.55 16.01
CA ALA A 710 -17.25 13.13 16.35
C ALA A 710 -17.45 11.60 16.31
N ASP A 711 -16.57 10.89 15.60
CA ASP A 711 -16.58 9.43 15.46
C ASP A 711 -15.51 8.71 16.31
N ARG A 712 -14.91 9.37 17.30
CA ARG A 712 -13.89 8.75 18.16
C ARG A 712 -14.44 7.57 18.96
N SER A 713 -15.61 7.74 19.57
CA SER A 713 -16.30 6.66 20.29
C SER A 713 -16.70 5.51 19.37
N LYS A 714 -17.09 5.80 18.11
CA LYS A 714 -17.30 4.76 17.10
C LYS A 714 -16.00 4.03 16.80
N THR A 715 -14.89 4.74 16.61
CA THR A 715 -13.58 4.12 16.37
C THR A 715 -13.15 3.21 17.52
N HIS A 716 -13.38 3.64 18.77
CA HIS A 716 -13.13 2.79 19.94
C HIS A 716 -14.02 1.55 19.97
N ALA A 717 -15.32 1.68 19.67
CA ALA A 717 -16.22 0.54 19.56
C ALA A 717 -15.75 -0.45 18.48
N LEU A 718 -15.32 0.05 17.34
CA LEU A 718 -14.81 -0.77 16.24
C LEU A 718 -13.52 -1.50 16.60
N LEU A 719 -12.59 -0.81 17.25
CA LEU A 719 -11.37 -1.43 17.75
C LEU A 719 -11.66 -2.49 18.82
N SER A 720 -12.63 -2.21 19.71
CA SER A 720 -13.08 -3.15 20.74
C SER A 720 -13.70 -4.41 20.12
N ASP A 721 -14.61 -4.25 19.15
CA ASP A 721 -15.26 -5.35 18.44
C ASP A 721 -14.24 -6.17 17.62
N TYR A 722 -13.30 -5.49 16.96
CA TYR A 722 -12.28 -6.13 16.14
C TYR A 722 -11.32 -7.00 16.97
N LEU A 723 -10.88 -6.48 18.13
CA LEU A 723 -10.01 -7.23 19.05
C LEU A 723 -10.78 -8.23 19.92
N GLY A 724 -12.08 -8.04 20.09
CA GLY A 724 -12.88 -8.73 21.11
C GLY A 724 -12.52 -8.34 22.55
N ILE A 725 -11.94 -7.14 22.74
CA ILE A 725 -11.40 -6.67 24.02
C ILE A 725 -12.13 -5.39 24.43
N PRO A 726 -12.68 -5.31 25.66
CA PRO A 726 -13.41 -4.12 26.11
C PRO A 726 -12.45 -2.94 26.37
N ILE A 727 -12.91 -1.72 26.03
CA ILE A 727 -12.14 -0.48 26.20
C ILE A 727 -12.80 0.39 27.28
N PHE A 728 -12.02 0.81 28.28
CA PHE A 728 -12.42 1.77 29.31
C PHE A 728 -11.85 3.15 28.99
N ARG A 729 -12.71 4.16 28.84
CA ARG A 729 -12.32 5.50 28.38
C ARG A 729 -12.47 6.53 29.49
N VAL A 730 -11.48 7.41 29.59
CA VAL A 730 -11.37 8.41 30.65
C VAL A 730 -11.30 9.82 30.07
N ALA A 731 -12.32 10.63 30.34
CA ALA A 731 -12.34 12.03 29.97
C ALA A 731 -11.69 12.86 31.09
N THR A 732 -10.64 13.59 30.73
CA THR A 732 -9.83 14.38 31.65
C THR A 732 -9.77 15.86 31.24
N ILE A 733 -10.38 16.23 30.11
CA ILE A 733 -10.30 17.57 29.54
C ILE A 733 -11.72 18.11 29.32
N PRO A 734 -12.17 19.11 30.12
CA PRO A 734 -13.55 19.64 30.00
C PRO A 734 -13.84 20.24 28.63
N GLY A 735 -12.81 20.78 27.97
CA GLY A 735 -12.92 21.35 26.62
C GLY A 735 -13.29 20.33 25.52
N PHE A 736 -13.23 19.03 25.82
CA PHE A 736 -13.66 17.96 24.90
C PHE A 736 -14.93 17.25 25.37
N SER A 737 -15.65 17.80 26.36
CA SER A 737 -16.87 17.19 26.94
C SER A 737 -17.94 16.83 25.90
N THR A 738 -18.06 17.60 24.81
CA THR A 738 -18.98 17.30 23.70
C THR A 738 -18.62 16.03 22.92
N TYR A 739 -17.36 15.59 22.98
CA TYR A 739 -16.85 14.39 22.30
C TYR A 739 -16.64 13.20 23.25
N THR A 740 -16.72 13.45 24.55
CA THR A 740 -16.44 12.46 25.61
C THR A 740 -17.64 12.23 26.52
N GLU A 741 -18.84 12.64 26.09
CA GLU A 741 -20.06 12.54 26.88
C GLU A 741 -20.44 11.08 27.19
N ASP A 742 -20.13 10.17 26.28
CA ASP A 742 -20.44 8.74 26.38
C ASP A 742 -19.31 7.92 27.02
N TRP A 743 -18.24 8.56 27.50
CA TRP A 743 -17.09 7.89 28.09
C TRP A 743 -17.38 7.48 29.54
N GLU A 744 -16.78 6.37 29.95
CA GLU A 744 -17.10 5.68 31.21
C GLU A 744 -16.82 6.55 32.45
N LYS A 745 -15.80 7.41 32.40
CA LYS A 745 -15.38 8.23 33.56
C LYS A 745 -15.01 9.65 33.13
N ARG A 746 -15.56 10.68 33.80
CA ARG A 746 -15.56 12.08 33.31
C ARG A 746 -15.18 13.16 34.35
N ASP A 747 -14.92 12.76 35.59
CA ASP A 747 -14.84 13.63 36.79
C ASP A 747 -13.42 13.79 37.35
N PHE A 748 -12.40 13.52 36.57
CA PHE A 748 -10.99 13.65 37.00
C PHE A 748 -10.40 15.05 36.84
N THR A 749 -11.26 16.06 36.68
CA THR A 749 -10.88 17.46 36.49
C THR A 749 -11.18 18.25 37.75
N ASN A 750 -10.25 19.10 38.18
CA ASN A 750 -10.54 20.06 39.25
C ASN A 750 -11.47 21.19 38.76
N GLU A 751 -11.92 22.06 39.67
CA GLU A 751 -12.77 23.24 39.36
C GLU A 751 -12.16 24.18 38.30
N ALA A 752 -10.83 24.12 38.11
CA ALA A 752 -10.11 24.89 37.10
C ALA A 752 -9.97 24.16 35.75
N GLY A 753 -10.58 22.98 35.59
CA GLY A 753 -10.60 22.21 34.35
C GLY A 753 -9.27 21.54 33.97
N ALA A 754 -8.35 21.40 34.92
CA ALA A 754 -7.12 20.63 34.75
C ALA A 754 -7.25 19.25 35.39
N VAL A 755 -6.64 18.23 34.78
CA VAL A 755 -6.59 16.87 35.34
C VAL A 755 -6.00 16.91 36.75
N ASP A 756 -6.76 16.48 37.75
CA ASP A 756 -6.26 16.37 39.12
C ASP A 756 -5.62 15.00 39.38
N THR A 757 -4.46 14.78 38.76
CA THR A 757 -3.68 13.54 38.94
C THR A 757 -2.87 13.52 40.24
N LYS A 758 -2.98 14.56 41.08
CA LYS A 758 -2.14 14.74 42.27
C LYS A 758 -2.83 14.39 43.58
N GLU A 759 -4.15 14.21 43.61
CA GLU A 759 -4.80 13.67 44.80
C GLU A 759 -4.35 12.23 45.06
N MET A 760 -3.97 11.95 46.31
CA MET A 760 -3.50 10.63 46.79
C MET A 760 -4.48 9.46 46.52
N LYS A 761 -5.71 9.75 46.08
CA LYS A 761 -6.78 8.77 45.81
C LYS A 761 -7.07 8.55 44.32
N PHE A 762 -6.41 9.26 43.39
CA PHE A 762 -6.72 9.15 41.96
C PHE A 762 -6.60 7.70 41.45
N GLY A 763 -5.44 7.06 41.66
CA GLY A 763 -5.17 5.70 41.19
C GLY A 763 -6.20 4.69 41.70
N LEU A 764 -6.42 4.68 43.01
CA LEU A 764 -7.46 3.86 43.65
C LEU A 764 -8.88 4.14 43.11
N THR A 765 -9.24 5.40 42.89
CA THR A 765 -10.56 5.79 42.36
C THR A 765 -10.75 5.30 40.93
N LEU A 766 -9.71 5.42 40.09
CA LEU A 766 -9.71 4.90 38.73
C LEU A 766 -9.82 3.38 38.72
N MET A 767 -9.01 2.67 39.52
CA MET A 767 -9.08 1.22 39.62
C MET A 767 -10.45 0.73 40.11
N THR A 768 -11.05 1.44 41.07
CA THR A 768 -12.42 1.15 41.56
C THR A 768 -13.44 1.33 40.45
N ALA A 769 -13.37 2.44 39.69
CA ALA A 769 -14.27 2.70 38.57
C ALA A 769 -14.15 1.63 37.46
N ILE A 770 -12.93 1.16 37.18
CA ILE A 770 -12.69 0.05 36.25
C ILE A 770 -13.34 -1.25 36.75
N ALA A 771 -13.18 -1.57 38.04
CA ALA A 771 -13.80 -2.75 38.64
C ALA A 771 -15.32 -2.68 38.55
N ASP A 772 -15.93 -1.57 38.99
CA ASP A 772 -17.38 -1.37 38.98
C ASP A 772 -17.95 -1.44 37.55
N TRP A 773 -17.27 -0.80 36.59
CA TRP A 773 -17.67 -0.89 35.18
C TRP A 773 -17.56 -2.31 34.62
N SER A 774 -16.51 -3.05 34.98
CA SER A 774 -16.33 -4.42 34.49
C SER A 774 -17.44 -5.37 34.96
N GLU A 775 -18.06 -5.10 36.11
CA GLU A 775 -19.24 -5.83 36.61
C GLU A 775 -20.49 -5.60 35.73
N THR A 776 -20.51 -4.53 34.92
CA THR A 776 -21.61 -4.22 33.98
C THR A 776 -21.46 -4.88 32.60
N LEU A 777 -20.29 -5.47 32.31
CA LEU A 777 -20.03 -6.10 31.02
C LEU A 777 -20.84 -7.38 30.86
N LYS A 778 -21.33 -7.63 29.63
CA LYS A 778 -22.09 -8.85 29.29
C LYS A 778 -21.27 -10.13 29.47
N LYS A 779 -19.95 -10.03 29.34
CA LYS A 779 -19.00 -11.13 29.53
C LYS A 779 -17.93 -10.68 30.53
N PRO A 780 -17.50 -11.56 31.46
CA PRO A 780 -16.40 -11.24 32.36
C PRO A 780 -15.11 -11.00 31.58
N LEU A 781 -14.19 -10.22 32.17
CA LEU A 781 -12.88 -9.98 31.59
C LEU A 781 -12.14 -11.31 31.39
N ALA A 782 -11.63 -11.52 30.18
CA ALA A 782 -10.82 -12.70 29.85
C ALA A 782 -9.50 -12.67 30.64
N THR A 783 -8.95 -13.84 30.96
CA THR A 783 -7.60 -13.95 31.53
C THR A 783 -6.58 -14.32 30.45
N SER A 784 -5.35 -13.84 30.62
CA SER A 784 -4.22 -14.25 29.79
C SER A 784 -3.09 -14.81 30.65
N ALA A 785 -2.41 -15.83 30.13
CA ALA A 785 -1.29 -16.48 30.79
C ALA A 785 0.01 -15.74 30.44
N ARG A 786 0.66 -15.09 31.42
CA ARG A 786 1.93 -14.38 31.20
C ARG A 786 2.91 -14.63 32.35
N ASN A 787 4.16 -14.90 32.01
CA ASN A 787 5.28 -14.84 32.96
C ASN A 787 5.73 -13.39 33.11
N GLN A 788 4.94 -12.57 33.81
CA GLN A 788 5.40 -11.24 34.26
C GLN A 788 5.72 -11.27 35.75
N SER A 789 6.97 -10.97 36.07
CA SER A 789 7.49 -10.80 37.43
C SER A 789 7.08 -9.46 38.06
N VAL A 790 6.71 -8.46 37.25
CA VAL A 790 6.42 -7.08 37.70
C VAL A 790 4.93 -6.74 37.56
N PRO A 791 4.25 -6.17 38.60
CA PRO A 791 2.84 -5.78 38.55
C PRO A 791 2.53 -4.64 37.58
N ILE A 792 3.49 -3.74 37.35
CA ILE A 792 3.35 -2.57 36.47
C ILE A 792 4.57 -2.48 35.54
N ALA A 793 4.32 -2.51 34.24
CA ALA A 793 5.27 -2.17 33.19
C ALA A 793 4.88 -0.82 32.57
N ARG A 794 5.86 0.09 32.42
CA ARG A 794 5.63 1.39 31.75
C ARG A 794 6.68 1.62 30.68
N ASP A 795 6.23 2.09 29.54
CA ASP A 795 7.07 2.84 28.61
C ASP A 795 7.58 4.13 29.29
N ASP A 796 8.80 4.58 28.97
CA ASP A 796 9.34 5.85 29.47
C ASP A 796 8.72 7.07 28.76
N LEU A 797 8.06 6.82 27.63
CA LEU A 797 7.39 7.81 26.79
C LEU A 797 5.99 8.09 27.30
N GLY A 798 5.54 9.33 27.09
CA GLY A 798 4.25 9.77 27.60
C GLY A 798 3.06 9.61 26.65
N HIS A 799 3.32 9.65 25.36
CA HIS A 799 2.36 9.53 24.26
C HIS A 799 3.14 9.36 22.96
N PHE A 800 2.48 8.83 21.93
CA PHE A 800 3.06 8.76 20.61
C PHE A 800 3.22 10.17 20.06
N CYS A 801 4.44 10.51 19.64
CA CYS A 801 4.77 11.85 19.19
C CYS A 801 5.39 11.81 17.81
N SER A 802 4.78 12.52 16.88
CA SER A 802 5.28 12.65 15.52
C SER A 802 5.00 14.04 14.92
N HIS A 803 5.93 14.53 14.11
CA HIS A 803 5.87 15.86 13.49
C HIS A 803 6.31 15.80 12.03
N TYR A 804 5.82 16.73 11.22
CA TYR A 804 6.24 16.84 9.83
C TYR A 804 7.37 17.86 9.69
N VAL A 805 8.46 17.48 9.02
CA VAL A 805 9.56 18.41 8.69
C VAL A 805 9.24 19.17 7.41
N ASP A 806 9.23 20.50 7.54
CA ASP A 806 9.34 21.40 6.39
C ASP A 806 10.78 21.41 5.87
N VAL A 807 10.93 21.11 4.58
CA VAL A 807 12.21 21.10 3.88
C VAL A 807 12.89 22.48 3.94
N ASN A 808 12.10 23.56 3.83
CA ASN A 808 12.63 24.93 3.80
C ASN A 808 13.27 25.33 5.13
N ALA A 809 12.76 24.80 6.24
CA ALA A 809 13.31 25.04 7.57
C ALA A 809 14.68 24.36 7.78
N LEU A 810 14.94 23.24 7.08
CA LEU A 810 16.16 22.46 7.22
C LEU A 810 17.31 22.97 6.34
N GLN A 811 17.00 23.55 5.17
CA GLN A 811 18.00 24.00 4.19
C GLN A 811 19.09 24.93 4.78
N PRO A 812 18.77 25.96 5.60
CA PRO A 812 19.79 26.82 6.19
C PRO A 812 20.80 26.06 7.08
N VAL A 813 20.34 25.00 7.76
CA VAL A 813 21.20 24.17 8.61
C VAL A 813 22.12 23.30 7.76
N ILE A 814 21.59 22.67 6.71
CA ILE A 814 22.38 21.84 5.79
C ILE A 814 23.44 22.68 5.07
N GLN A 815 23.11 23.91 4.66
CA GLN A 815 24.05 24.81 4.01
C GLN A 815 25.21 25.23 4.93
N LYS A 816 24.92 25.53 6.20
CA LYS A 816 25.89 26.11 7.15
C LYS A 816 26.96 25.14 7.65
N PHE A 817 26.63 23.87 7.86
CA PHE A 817 27.54 22.89 8.47
C PHE A 817 27.93 21.81 7.46
N ASP A 818 29.11 21.20 7.61
CA ASP A 818 29.61 20.18 6.67
C ASP A 818 29.63 18.76 7.25
N ARG A 819 29.67 18.64 8.57
CA ARG A 819 29.67 17.35 9.28
C ARG A 819 28.57 17.31 10.34
N PHE A 820 27.67 16.35 10.23
CA PHE A 820 26.47 16.26 11.05
C PHE A 820 26.51 15.04 11.97
N CYS A 821 25.97 15.17 13.18
CA CYS A 821 25.63 14.05 14.05
C CYS A 821 24.11 13.96 14.13
N LEU A 822 23.49 12.97 13.47
CA LEU A 822 22.05 12.74 13.58
C LEU A 822 21.78 11.89 14.83
N VAL A 823 20.94 12.42 15.73
CA VAL A 823 20.59 11.75 16.98
C VAL A 823 19.14 11.30 16.96
N GLY A 824 18.89 9.98 16.95
CA GLY A 824 17.54 9.41 16.89
C GLY A 824 17.52 8.00 16.29
N MET A 825 16.33 7.41 16.17
CA MET A 825 16.17 6.12 15.48
C MET A 825 16.35 6.28 13.98
N GLU A 826 16.64 5.18 13.29
CA GLU A 826 16.77 5.18 11.84
C GLU A 826 15.50 5.65 11.12
N ALA A 827 14.35 5.26 11.67
CA ALA A 827 13.04 5.67 11.20
C ALA A 827 12.67 7.13 11.47
N SER A 828 13.41 7.88 12.29
CA SER A 828 13.00 9.21 12.76
C SER A 828 13.14 10.34 11.74
N ALA A 829 13.73 10.09 10.55
CA ALA A 829 13.60 10.90 9.32
C ALA A 829 14.68 10.46 8.30
N PRO A 830 14.45 9.42 7.49
CA PRO A 830 15.39 9.05 6.42
C PRO A 830 15.61 10.19 5.42
N PHE A 831 14.67 11.13 5.30
CA PHE A 831 14.79 12.31 4.45
C PHE A 831 16.01 13.19 4.78
N ILE A 832 16.24 13.50 6.06
CA ILE A 832 17.33 14.41 6.48
C ILE A 832 18.69 13.86 6.04
N GLN A 833 18.88 12.55 6.19
CA GLN A 833 20.07 11.85 5.73
C GLN A 833 20.27 11.98 4.22
N LYS A 834 19.22 11.69 3.44
CA LYS A 834 19.26 11.79 1.97
C LYS A 834 19.63 13.20 1.51
N GLU A 835 19.13 14.24 2.18
CA GLU A 835 19.44 15.63 1.82
C GLU A 835 20.90 16.01 2.16
N ILE A 836 21.45 15.53 3.27
CA ILE A 836 22.87 15.72 3.62
C ILE A 836 23.76 15.04 2.57
N GLU A 837 23.41 13.81 2.17
CA GLU A 837 24.16 13.04 1.15
C GLU A 837 24.11 13.68 -0.23
N LYS A 838 22.93 14.14 -0.67
CA LYS A 838 22.78 14.90 -1.93
C LYS A 838 23.62 16.17 -1.96
N ALA A 839 23.80 16.82 -0.82
CA ALA A 839 24.65 17.99 -0.68
C ALA A 839 26.16 17.65 -0.65
N GLY A 840 26.54 16.36 -0.72
CA GLY A 840 27.93 15.89 -0.67
C GLY A 840 28.57 16.01 0.71
N LYS A 841 27.77 16.07 1.78
CA LYS A 841 28.22 16.33 3.16
C LYS A 841 28.32 15.04 3.98
N LYS A 842 29.02 15.08 5.12
CA LYS A 842 29.26 13.89 5.96
C LYS A 842 28.30 13.86 7.15
N SER A 843 27.88 12.67 7.55
CA SER A 843 27.09 12.48 8.76
C SER A 843 27.46 11.22 9.52
N VAL A 844 27.39 11.28 10.84
CA VAL A 844 27.44 10.15 11.77
C VAL A 844 26.13 10.04 12.52
N ARG A 845 25.83 8.87 13.10
CA ARG A 845 24.57 8.62 13.81
C ARG A 845 24.79 8.11 15.22
N THR A 846 23.90 8.51 16.13
CA THR A 846 23.80 7.96 17.49
C THR A 846 22.36 7.97 17.97
N THR A 847 22.05 7.19 18.99
CA THR A 847 20.72 7.06 19.59
C THR A 847 20.44 8.12 20.64
N SER A 848 21.50 8.74 21.18
CA SER A 848 21.42 9.70 22.28
C SER A 848 22.48 10.78 22.18
N TYR A 849 22.13 11.96 22.69
CA TYR A 849 23.02 13.12 22.81
C TYR A 849 23.62 13.26 24.23
N ALA A 850 23.65 12.17 25.00
CA ALA A 850 24.34 12.14 26.29
C ALA A 850 25.83 12.54 26.11
N PRO A 851 26.37 13.43 26.97
CA PRO A 851 27.75 13.93 26.83
C PRO A 851 28.79 12.82 26.67
N GLU A 852 28.66 11.73 27.43
CA GLU A 852 29.62 10.62 27.43
C GLU A 852 29.67 9.84 26.11
N ILE A 853 28.57 9.85 25.35
CA ILE A 853 28.48 9.23 24.03
C ILE A 853 29.05 10.18 22.98
N LEU A 854 28.64 11.46 23.02
CA LEU A 854 29.11 12.47 22.07
C LEU A 854 30.61 12.75 22.20
N ASP A 855 31.18 12.70 23.40
CA ASP A 855 32.61 12.91 23.65
C ASP A 855 33.50 11.86 22.96
N ARG A 856 32.98 10.65 22.70
CA ARG A 856 33.73 9.60 21.97
C ARG A 856 33.82 9.84 20.47
N MET A 857 32.83 10.55 19.93
CA MET A 857 32.75 10.91 18.50
C MET A 857 33.26 12.34 18.25
N LYS A 858 33.98 12.91 19.22
CA LYS A 858 34.44 14.29 19.19
C LYS A 858 35.40 14.49 18.02
N GLY A 859 35.06 15.44 17.15
CA GLY A 859 35.80 15.73 15.92
C GLY A 859 35.25 15.05 14.66
N GLU A 860 34.23 14.19 14.75
CA GLU A 860 33.56 13.60 13.59
C GLU A 860 32.42 14.48 13.03
N PHE A 861 31.92 15.43 13.82
CA PHE A 861 30.80 16.31 13.49
C PHE A 861 31.03 17.74 13.98
N ASP A 862 30.35 18.69 13.35
CA ASP A 862 30.32 20.12 13.70
C ASP A 862 29.01 20.52 14.39
N VAL A 863 27.93 19.78 14.11
CA VAL A 863 26.58 20.04 14.63
C VAL A 863 25.84 18.74 14.95
N VAL A 864 25.03 18.77 16.00
CA VAL A 864 24.13 17.71 16.44
C VAL A 864 22.70 18.04 16.01
N LEU A 865 22.06 17.16 15.24
CA LEU A 865 20.66 17.25 14.83
C LEU A 865 19.82 16.22 15.60
N ALA A 866 19.06 16.68 16.60
CA ALA A 866 18.23 15.79 17.42
C ALA A 866 16.86 15.52 16.78
N CYS A 867 16.70 14.32 16.24
CA CYS A 867 15.53 13.80 15.54
C CYS A 867 14.72 12.88 16.47
N GLY A 868 14.14 13.43 17.55
CA GLY A 868 13.24 12.68 18.43
C GLY A 868 13.91 11.87 19.56
N ALA A 869 15.19 12.10 19.84
CA ALA A 869 15.93 11.49 20.95
C ALA A 869 15.69 12.20 22.30
N GLN A 870 15.99 11.52 23.42
CA GLN A 870 15.91 12.09 24.77
C GLN A 870 17.27 12.17 25.46
N GLY A 871 17.47 13.22 26.24
CA GLY A 871 18.64 13.43 27.09
C GLY A 871 18.38 14.57 28.07
N LYS A 872 19.13 14.58 29.18
CA LYS A 872 18.93 15.53 30.29
C LYS A 872 19.77 16.80 30.18
N GLN A 873 20.82 16.77 29.38
CA GLN A 873 21.78 17.87 29.23
C GLN A 873 22.15 18.02 27.76
N LEU A 874 22.27 19.27 27.33
CA LEU A 874 22.70 19.59 25.97
C LEU A 874 24.22 19.54 25.86
N PRO A 875 24.76 19.15 24.71
CA PRO A 875 26.19 19.21 24.47
C PRO A 875 26.68 20.65 24.31
N ASP A 876 27.98 20.84 24.53
CA ASP A 876 28.65 22.12 24.32
C ASP A 876 28.89 22.44 22.82
N THR A 877 28.74 21.45 21.93
CA THR A 877 28.82 21.58 20.46
C THR A 877 27.50 22.06 19.87
N ALA A 878 27.53 22.76 18.72
CA ALA A 878 26.33 23.19 18.00
C ALA A 878 25.24 22.11 17.96
N PHE A 879 24.02 22.48 18.32
CA PHE A 879 22.91 21.58 18.59
C PHE A 879 21.63 22.19 18.04
N VAL A 880 20.89 21.40 17.28
CA VAL A 880 19.63 21.76 16.65
C VAL A 880 18.61 20.67 17.00
N ALA A 881 17.60 21.04 17.79
CA ALA A 881 16.46 20.16 18.03
C ALA A 881 15.51 20.22 16.83
N VAL A 882 15.45 19.14 16.05
CA VAL A 882 14.51 19.00 14.92
C VAL A 882 13.12 18.58 15.42
N MET A 883 13.08 17.89 16.56
CA MET A 883 11.85 17.49 17.25
C MET A 883 11.93 17.91 18.73
N ALA A 884 10.80 18.36 19.31
CA ALA A 884 10.76 18.96 20.65
C ALA A 884 11.32 18.04 21.76
N THR A 885 12.52 18.36 22.24
CA THR A 885 13.11 17.75 23.44
C THR A 885 12.87 18.64 24.64
N VAL A 886 11.96 18.21 25.53
CA VAL A 886 11.59 18.86 26.80
C VAL A 886 10.85 20.20 26.64
N LYS A 887 9.87 20.46 27.53
CA LYS A 887 9.08 21.70 27.55
C LYS A 887 10.00 22.94 27.64
N ASN A 888 9.72 23.93 26.78
CA ASN A 888 10.25 25.29 26.85
C ASN A 888 11.73 25.51 26.50
N VAL A 889 12.39 24.59 25.80
CA VAL A 889 13.77 24.80 25.37
C VAL A 889 13.80 25.20 23.89
N SER A 890 13.89 26.50 23.61
CA SER A 890 14.35 26.98 22.31
C SER A 890 15.87 26.88 22.28
N THR A 891 16.42 25.72 21.97
CA THR A 891 17.88 25.56 21.86
C THR A 891 18.28 25.26 20.45
N LEU A 892 18.60 26.33 19.74
CA LEU A 892 19.94 26.38 19.18
C LEU A 892 20.88 26.89 20.28
N ASN A 893 21.92 26.13 20.63
CA ASN A 893 23.12 26.76 21.21
C ASN A 893 23.95 27.48 20.13
N VAL A 894 23.52 27.40 18.87
CA VAL A 894 23.94 28.27 17.77
C VAL A 894 23.08 29.53 17.82
N SER A 895 23.60 30.64 18.34
CA SER A 895 22.90 31.93 18.49
C SER A 895 22.50 32.63 17.18
N ASP A 896 22.33 31.87 16.09
CA ASP A 896 22.06 32.35 14.74
C ASP A 896 20.58 32.79 14.59
N PRO A 897 20.30 34.08 14.37
CA PRO A 897 18.94 34.60 14.22
C PRO A 897 18.23 34.09 12.97
N GLU A 898 18.96 33.77 11.89
CA GLU A 898 18.37 33.32 10.63
C GLU A 898 17.86 31.88 10.72
N ILE A 899 18.63 31.01 11.38
CA ILE A 899 18.24 29.62 11.61
C ILE A 899 17.16 29.53 12.69
N SER A 900 17.30 30.28 13.80
CA SER A 900 16.34 30.24 14.91
C SER A 900 14.96 30.77 14.57
N SER A 901 14.84 31.72 13.63
CA SER A 901 13.55 32.27 13.20
C SER A 901 12.83 31.40 12.17
N LYS A 902 13.55 30.56 11.41
CA LYS A 902 13.00 29.71 10.34
C LYS A 902 12.70 28.26 10.77
N LEU A 903 13.28 27.76 11.86
CA LEU A 903 13.00 26.43 12.42
C LEU A 903 11.65 26.39 13.17
N ALA A 904 10.55 26.61 12.46
CA ALA A 904 9.20 26.40 12.97
C ALA A 904 8.62 25.13 12.37
N PHE A 905 8.84 23.98 13.01
CA PHE A 905 8.22 22.72 12.57
C PHE A 905 6.72 22.73 12.87
N SER A 906 5.91 22.53 11.84
CA SER A 906 4.46 22.44 11.99
C SER A 906 4.07 21.05 12.48
N GLY A 907 3.15 21.02 13.45
CA GLY A 907 2.42 19.81 13.79
C GLY A 907 1.36 19.41 12.76
N SER A 908 1.22 20.20 11.69
CA SER A 908 0.21 20.08 10.65
C SER A 908 0.87 19.93 9.29
N LEU A 909 0.35 19.03 8.47
CA LEU A 909 0.75 18.86 7.07
C LEU A 909 0.25 20.08 6.27
N GLU A 910 1.12 20.74 5.49
CA GLU A 910 0.69 21.83 4.58
C GLU A 910 0.04 21.29 3.29
N GLU A 911 0.47 20.10 2.87
CA GLU A 911 -0.09 19.36 1.74
C GLU A 911 -1.31 18.52 2.20
N ASP A 912 -2.18 18.13 1.28
CA ASP A 912 -3.30 17.25 1.60
C ASP A 912 -2.82 15.86 2.05
N SER A 913 -3.38 15.33 3.14
CA SER A 913 -3.12 13.96 3.57
C SER A 913 -3.47 12.95 2.46
N SER A 914 -2.79 11.80 2.50
CA SER A 914 -3.08 10.71 1.56
C SER A 914 -4.55 10.29 1.62
N SER A 915 -5.15 10.06 0.45
CA SER A 915 -6.48 9.43 0.32
C SER A 915 -6.42 7.90 0.35
N ASP A 916 -5.21 7.31 0.29
CA ASP A 916 -5.00 5.87 0.16
C ASP A 916 -4.87 5.12 1.49
N TRP A 917 -4.90 5.82 2.62
CA TRP A 917 -5.08 5.16 3.90
C TRP A 917 -6.50 4.66 4.05
N PHE A 918 -6.65 3.59 4.80
CA PHE A 918 -7.94 3.09 5.19
C PHE A 918 -8.44 3.94 6.33
N CYS A 919 -9.01 5.08 5.97
CA CYS A 919 -9.97 5.74 6.83
C CYS A 919 -10.99 4.67 7.23
N PRO A 920 -11.38 4.53 8.52
CA PRO A 920 -12.36 3.52 8.97
C PRO A 920 -13.71 3.65 8.25
N PHE A 921 -13.74 3.26 6.98
CA PHE A 921 -14.84 3.14 6.03
C PHE A 921 -15.87 4.26 6.03
N GLY A 922 -15.40 5.49 5.82
CA GLY A 922 -16.27 6.62 5.52
C GLY A 922 -16.53 7.59 6.68
N LEU A 923 -15.70 7.57 7.72
CA LEU A 923 -15.68 8.65 8.70
C LEU A 923 -15.22 9.95 8.00
N LYS A 924 -15.97 11.04 8.18
CA LYS A 924 -15.67 12.32 7.51
C LYS A 924 -14.54 13.05 8.25
N LYS A 925 -13.71 13.77 7.48
CA LYS A 925 -12.74 14.72 8.04
C LYS A 925 -13.46 15.73 8.96
N ILE A 926 -12.74 16.22 9.97
CA ILE A 926 -13.24 17.28 10.84
C ILE A 926 -13.62 18.49 9.98
N ASP A 927 -14.82 19.03 10.16
CA ASP A 927 -15.19 20.25 9.45
C ASP A 927 -14.53 21.49 10.08
N HIS A 928 -14.56 22.62 9.35
CA HIS A 928 -13.92 23.85 9.81
C HIS A 928 -14.53 24.39 11.13
N GLY A 929 -15.83 24.18 11.36
CA GLY A 929 -16.52 24.64 12.58
C GLY A 929 -16.12 23.84 13.82
N GLU A 930 -16.03 22.51 13.67
CA GLU A 930 -15.52 21.61 14.71
C GLU A 930 -14.07 21.95 15.07
N MET A 931 -13.21 22.16 14.06
CA MET A 931 -11.80 22.58 14.26
C MET A 931 -11.68 23.88 15.07
N GLU A 932 -12.54 24.85 14.84
CA GLU A 932 -12.50 26.13 15.57
C GLU A 932 -12.96 25.98 17.03
N THR A 933 -13.93 25.10 17.27
CA THR A 933 -14.38 24.73 18.62
C THR A 933 -13.25 24.08 19.42
N ILE A 934 -12.49 23.17 18.79
CA ILE A 934 -11.33 22.51 19.40
C ILE A 934 -10.20 23.49 19.69
N ARG A 935 -9.92 24.40 18.77
CA ARG A 935 -8.92 25.45 18.97
C ARG A 935 -9.28 26.32 20.17
N SER A 936 -10.56 26.69 20.30
CA SER A 936 -11.09 27.47 21.42
C SER A 936 -10.96 26.72 22.75
N ALA A 937 -11.37 25.45 22.79
CA ALA A 937 -11.20 24.58 23.95
C ALA A 937 -9.73 24.51 24.42
N ARG A 938 -8.79 24.39 23.47
CA ARG A 938 -7.35 24.32 23.75
C ARG A 938 -6.77 25.63 24.31
N ILE A 939 -7.23 26.77 23.81
CA ILE A 939 -6.81 28.08 24.34
C ILE A 939 -7.26 28.21 25.80
N GLY A 940 -8.50 27.83 26.10
CA GLY A 940 -9.02 27.80 27.46
C GLY A 940 -8.19 26.92 28.39
N MET A 941 -7.79 25.72 27.95
CA MET A 941 -6.92 24.82 28.73
C MET A 941 -5.55 25.43 29.05
N ALA A 942 -4.91 26.05 28.05
CA ALA A 942 -3.58 26.65 28.24
C ALA A 942 -3.64 27.79 29.26
N GLN A 943 -4.68 28.63 29.17
CA GLN A 943 -4.93 29.72 30.11
C GLN A 943 -5.22 29.21 31.53
N ALA A 944 -6.07 28.18 31.66
CA ALA A 944 -6.38 27.56 32.95
C ALA A 944 -5.14 26.93 33.61
N ALA A 945 -4.31 26.21 32.85
CA ALA A 945 -3.08 25.61 33.36
C ALA A 945 -2.07 26.66 33.87
N VAL A 946 -1.97 27.80 33.17
CA VAL A 946 -1.14 28.94 33.59
C VAL A 946 -1.67 29.54 34.89
N LYS A 947 -2.99 29.73 35.01
CA LYS A 947 -3.64 30.24 36.23
C LYS A 947 -3.36 29.33 37.45
N VAL A 948 -3.61 28.02 37.34
CA VAL A 948 -3.34 27.06 38.42
C VAL A 948 -1.86 27.02 38.79
N ARG A 949 -0.97 27.15 37.80
CA ARG A 949 0.48 27.19 38.06
C ARG A 949 0.87 28.45 38.86
N LYS A 950 0.31 29.62 38.53
CA LYS A 950 0.51 30.86 39.29
C LYS A 950 0.03 30.73 40.73
N GLU A 951 -1.17 30.20 40.94
CA GLU A 951 -1.73 29.97 42.27
C GLU A 951 -0.85 29.03 43.12
N ARG A 952 -0.37 27.93 42.53
CA ARG A 952 0.57 27.03 43.22
C ARG A 952 1.90 27.70 43.54
N LEU A 953 2.46 28.48 42.61
CA LEU A 953 3.70 29.21 42.85
C LEU A 953 3.51 30.25 43.97
N ASN A 954 2.35 30.90 44.06
CA ASN A 954 2.01 31.80 45.18
C ASN A 954 2.00 31.05 46.52
N VAL A 955 1.31 29.91 46.62
CA VAL A 955 1.28 29.11 47.85
C VAL A 955 2.68 28.61 48.24
N MET A 956 3.47 28.19 47.25
CA MET A 956 4.85 27.77 47.48
C MET A 956 5.74 28.95 47.93
N LEU A 957 5.52 30.14 47.36
CA LEU A 957 6.25 31.35 47.69
C LEU A 957 5.96 31.80 49.12
N GLU A 958 4.69 31.77 49.54
CA GLU A 958 4.29 32.07 50.92
C GLU A 958 4.93 31.08 51.91
N ARG A 959 4.90 29.78 51.61
CA ARG A 959 5.55 28.76 52.45
C ARG A 959 7.07 28.96 52.53
N ALA A 960 7.72 29.29 51.41
CA ALA A 960 9.16 29.53 51.38
C ALA A 960 9.54 30.82 52.14
N LYS A 961 8.73 31.89 52.01
CA LYS A 961 8.87 33.14 52.78
C LYS A 961 8.70 32.90 54.28
N ASN A 962 7.70 32.13 54.69
CA ASN A 962 7.47 31.77 56.09
C ASN A 962 8.58 30.88 56.67
N ALA A 963 9.27 30.10 55.83
CA ALA A 963 10.39 29.24 56.22
C ALA A 963 11.77 29.94 56.13
N GLY A 964 11.85 31.17 55.60
CA GLY A 964 13.11 31.89 55.40
C GLY A 964 14.04 31.26 54.35
N ASP A 965 13.52 30.44 53.44
CA ASP A 965 14.29 29.67 52.44
C ASP A 965 14.56 30.51 51.18
N THR A 966 15.63 31.29 51.19
CA THR A 966 16.00 32.25 50.13
C THR A 966 16.31 31.61 48.78
N ASP A 967 16.93 30.43 48.75
CA ASP A 967 17.20 29.68 47.50
C ASP A 967 15.89 29.22 46.84
N ARG A 968 14.93 28.78 47.65
CA ARG A 968 13.62 28.36 47.14
C ARG A 968 12.77 29.55 46.69
N ILE A 969 12.86 30.70 47.34
CA ILE A 969 12.21 31.94 46.90
C ILE A 969 12.72 32.34 45.51
N GLN A 970 14.05 32.37 45.33
CA GLN A 970 14.66 32.77 44.05
C GLN A 970 14.26 31.82 42.90
N LYS A 971 14.20 30.50 43.16
CA LYS A 971 13.70 29.51 42.19
C LYS A 971 12.23 29.72 41.83
N ILE A 972 11.40 30.13 42.78
CA ILE A 972 9.96 30.39 42.56
C ILE A 972 9.77 31.69 41.76
N GLU A 973 10.55 32.73 42.06
CA GLU A 973 10.52 34.00 41.32
C GLU A 973 10.99 33.83 39.87
N GLN A 974 12.03 33.03 39.64
CA GLN A 974 12.44 32.66 38.28
C GLN A 974 11.32 31.93 37.53
N ALA A 975 10.64 30.99 38.20
CA ALA A 975 9.50 30.28 37.61
C ALA A 975 8.31 31.21 37.28
N PHE A 976 8.14 32.32 38.00
CA PHE A 976 7.17 33.37 37.65
C PHE A 976 7.58 34.15 36.40
N ALA A 977 8.86 34.54 36.29
CA ALA A 977 9.39 35.24 35.13
C ALA A 977 9.27 34.38 33.85
N ASP A 978 9.60 33.10 33.94
CA ASP A 978 9.45 32.14 32.84
C ASP A 978 7.99 32.01 32.39
N LEU A 979 7.04 32.06 33.34
CA LEU A 979 5.61 32.01 33.05
C LEU A 979 5.11 33.26 32.30
N GLN A 980 5.57 34.45 32.69
CA GLN A 980 5.23 35.71 32.02
C GLN A 980 5.79 35.76 30.60
N SER A 981 7.02 35.30 30.41
CA SER A 981 7.65 35.17 29.08
C SER A 981 6.86 34.22 28.17
N PHE A 982 6.38 33.09 28.72
CA PHE A 982 5.52 32.16 27.98
C PHE A 982 4.18 32.80 27.55
N GLU A 983 3.52 33.55 28.42
CA GLU A 983 2.27 34.25 28.10
C GLU A 983 2.46 35.29 26.98
N ALA A 984 3.55 36.07 27.01
CA ALA A 984 3.88 37.03 25.97
C ALA A 984 4.09 36.37 24.60
N ARG A 985 4.82 35.25 24.57
CA ARG A 985 5.08 34.49 23.34
C ARG A 985 3.82 33.86 22.74
N GLN A 986 2.91 33.37 23.59
CA GLN A 986 1.61 32.87 23.12
C GLN A 986 0.75 33.97 22.48
N ALA A 987 0.76 35.18 23.06
CA ALA A 987 0.05 36.33 22.49
C ALA A 987 0.62 36.74 21.11
N GLU A 988 1.95 36.70 20.95
CA GLU A 988 2.62 37.01 19.69
C GLU A 988 2.29 35.99 18.59
N ILE A 989 2.31 34.69 18.91
CA ILE A 989 1.91 33.62 17.99
C ILE A 989 0.45 33.77 17.56
N GLN A 990 -0.46 34.11 18.49
CA GLN A 990 -1.86 34.37 18.16
C GLN A 990 -2.00 35.56 17.21
N MET A 991 -1.22 36.62 17.40
CA MET A 991 -1.21 37.81 16.54
C MET A 991 -0.72 37.48 15.12
N GLN A 992 0.35 36.69 14.99
CA GLN A 992 0.88 36.24 13.69
C GLN A 992 -0.13 35.36 12.95
N ARG A 993 -0.76 34.41 13.63
CA ARG A 993 -1.78 33.54 13.02
C ARG A 993 -3.00 34.32 12.55
N ARG A 994 -3.40 35.36 13.29
CA ARG A 994 -4.50 36.25 12.89
C ARG A 994 -4.17 36.97 11.58
N ARG A 995 -2.94 37.49 11.45
CA ARG A 995 -2.44 38.11 10.21
C ARG A 995 -2.43 37.14 9.03
N ILE A 996 -1.98 35.90 9.23
CA ILE A 996 -1.95 34.87 8.17
C ILE A 996 -3.38 34.49 7.75
N SER A 997 -4.31 34.35 8.70
CA SER A 997 -5.72 34.07 8.40
C SER A 997 -6.38 35.21 7.64
N GLU A 998 -6.12 36.46 8.04
CA GLU A 998 -6.58 37.67 7.34
C GLU A 998 -6.00 37.75 5.91
N GLN A 999 -4.74 37.39 5.70
CA GLN A 999 -4.11 37.31 4.38
C GLN A 999 -4.71 36.21 3.49
N LYS A 1000 -4.93 35.01 4.03
CA LYS A 1000 -5.56 33.91 3.29
C LYS A 1000 -7.01 34.25 2.91
N ARG A 1001 -7.74 34.92 3.79
CA ARG A 1001 -9.12 35.36 3.51
C ARG A 1001 -9.17 36.44 2.43
N ALA A 1002 -8.22 37.37 2.44
CA ALA A 1002 -8.08 38.37 1.38
C ALA A 1002 -7.69 37.75 0.02
N GLN A 1003 -6.98 36.62 0.00
CA GLN A 1003 -6.66 35.87 -1.22
C GLN A 1003 -7.80 34.97 -1.73
N SER A 1004 -8.75 34.58 -0.87
CA SER A 1004 -9.94 33.81 -1.30
C SER A 1004 -11.11 34.66 -1.76
N GLU A 1005 -11.11 35.96 -1.41
CA GLU A 1005 -12.16 36.93 -1.76
C GLU A 1005 -11.79 37.78 -2.99
N GLY A 1006 -10.63 37.54 -3.62
CA GLY A 1006 -10.18 38.16 -4.87
C GLY A 1006 -9.88 37.11 -5.93
#